data_AF-A0A3Q4HJV5-F1
#
_entry.id   AF-A0A3Q4HJV5-F1
#
_cell.length_a   1.000
_cell.length_b   1.000
_cell.length_c   1.000
_cell.angle_alpha   90.00
_cell.angle_beta   90.00
_cell.angle_gamma   90.00
#
_symmetry.space_group_name_H-M   'P 1'
#
loop_
_entity.id
_entity.type
_entity.pdbx_description
1 polymer ?
#
loop_
_entity_poly.entity_id
_entity_poly.type
_entity_poly.pdbx_seq_one_letter_code
_entity_poly.pdbx_strand_id
1 'polypeptide(L)'
;MAANWAERISAFSRSPSGFLSGTTAEAFLAELLRELRDDRCSYLLCVSHSQILLLSPLCEHPTLLCCSDSVGEETALELMSVFAQCPPKSVQFRCHLLLALTSVLICTSCVKSHSRASLDFLDVLLQIAQDTSDIHTDGSQRPLRAIACECLRELEACCPGLLSQRLELLGGLWQQETSRLHQAYAELYTLVLRNAIYQLTQEAGAGAEHLKALLGGNTSAAWEADQESGLASSKDSAILSSLILGPMGTVPTLHTGPDCKELRSVLSTLLDESYLLTPLCQATLLHRLTEVVAMVPGVPPIKYVGVCPQLWRYRHLLHATLLLKCAFTDSLFSSEDEAFVLKRLVVLSQHLLLSTPEKLFYMDCILHFPENRPISCGDGDETLPVLLTPQLASALVPTVFNDSATLLARFNMLSLVYLEEGEEGQGGQGLAYLYEHLSSLLSMVENGCSRELVVTFFRAAFLFLYYFCHVERYSNDLTKQLCLLYLNHTKLAPHFINLADQTQDRLSESSWSVGLLKALQRVITEAPLTQLTSHDLSRHLKMLARVAEEGEIIQQSSLTFLFSIVAPSSSSLCTGGDWRLGNDILRVCRHLLVHPSLDSLLTPLADVLQLLVCHYADMEIQDHARLYYTLLTTLSREKLAGTERAVFRDQFSDSGFASEITLQYQLVHINSHDSHFDQLFSIRLHFSLTDHHYEELGDISVPCLLRERPSAIVQLTLKPRKPYPTSLHASAIFTSPDGHTWHTTLPDIHVSFQQTFLPLPVPSNWGRGGTLSVFEGLWDEICSESGDSAMSLFCCQLKEAALNTLVEKHFLPFLISGASHKEEFKVLFFLPPRSHILLKVSSEEDAVHFNIATDNWELLSHINSYLLKITSLQEDALS
;
A
#
# COMPACT_ATOMS: atom_id res chain seq x y z
N MET A 1 27.81 30.56 38.56
CA MET A 1 26.54 31.15 38.07
C MET A 1 25.50 30.06 38.21
N ALA A 2 24.43 30.26 38.99
CA ALA A 2 23.36 29.27 39.07
C ALA A 2 22.72 29.17 37.67
N ALA A 3 23.04 28.11 36.92
CA ALA A 3 22.52 27.93 35.58
C ALA A 3 20.99 27.77 35.67
N ASN A 4 20.25 28.55 34.87
CA ASN A 4 18.81 28.41 34.76
C ASN A 4 18.50 27.15 33.94
N TRP A 5 18.59 25.98 34.58
CA TRP A 5 18.44 24.67 33.95
C TRP A 5 17.09 24.50 33.25
N ALA A 6 16.01 25.10 33.78
CA ALA A 6 14.70 25.07 33.15
C ALA A 6 14.71 25.70 31.74
N GLU A 7 15.41 26.82 31.57
CA GLU A 7 15.55 27.48 30.26
C GLU A 7 16.41 26.64 29.31
N ARG A 8 17.52 26.07 29.79
CA ARG A 8 18.41 25.21 28.97
C ARG A 8 17.69 23.95 28.47
N ILE A 9 16.94 23.27 29.34
CA ILE A 9 16.19 22.07 28.99
C ILE A 9 15.06 22.41 28.03
N SER A 10 14.37 23.55 28.22
CA SER A 10 13.34 24.01 27.29
C SER A 10 13.89 24.39 25.91
N ALA A 11 15.13 24.90 25.86
CA ALA A 11 15.81 25.19 24.60
C ALA A 11 16.23 23.90 23.89
N PHE A 12 16.69 22.91 24.65
CA PHE A 12 17.01 21.58 24.13
C PHE A 12 15.77 20.87 23.58
N SER A 13 14.66 20.81 24.32
CA SER A 13 13.44 20.11 23.87
C SER A 13 12.75 20.77 22.66
N ARG A 14 12.93 22.07 22.45
CA ARG A 14 12.43 22.76 21.25
C ARG A 14 13.25 22.46 19.99
N SER A 15 14.57 22.36 20.13
CA SER A 15 15.47 22.06 19.01
C SER A 15 16.77 21.39 19.50
N PRO A 16 16.82 20.06 19.63
CA PRO A 16 17.99 19.36 20.16
C PRO A 16 19.25 19.59 19.29
N SER A 17 19.11 19.49 17.97
CA SER A 17 20.19 19.73 17.01
C SER A 17 20.65 21.19 17.00
N GLY A 18 19.73 22.15 17.13
CA GLY A 18 20.04 23.58 17.23
C GLY A 18 20.79 23.92 18.51
N PHE A 19 20.41 23.33 19.65
CA PHE A 19 21.09 23.52 20.93
C PHE A 19 22.51 22.93 20.93
N LEU A 20 22.67 21.73 20.36
CA LEU A 20 23.98 21.08 20.22
C LEU A 20 24.90 21.73 19.18
N SER A 21 24.42 22.67 18.37
CA SER A 21 25.31 23.50 17.54
C SER A 21 26.15 24.47 18.37
N GLY A 22 25.69 24.85 19.57
CA GLY A 22 26.38 25.74 20.49
C GLY A 22 27.18 25.02 21.60
N THR A 23 26.96 23.71 21.81
CA THR A 23 27.62 22.88 22.84
C THR A 23 27.74 21.43 22.38
N THR A 24 28.77 20.69 22.79
CA THR A 24 28.89 19.25 22.46
C THR A 24 28.01 18.38 23.35
N ALA A 25 27.45 17.29 22.81
CA ALA A 25 26.60 16.35 23.54
C ALA A 25 27.27 15.80 24.82
N GLU A 26 28.54 15.39 24.73
CA GLU A 26 29.33 14.89 25.86
C GLU A 26 29.49 15.92 26.99
N ALA A 27 29.75 17.18 26.63
CA ALA A 27 29.90 18.27 27.62
C ALA A 27 28.57 18.59 28.30
N PHE A 28 27.47 18.60 27.55
CA PHE A 28 26.14 18.82 28.10
C PHE A 28 25.71 17.65 29.00
N LEU A 29 25.98 16.42 28.60
CA LEU A 29 25.72 15.21 29.41
C LEU A 29 26.54 15.20 30.70
N ALA A 30 27.84 15.52 30.64
CA ALA A 30 28.68 15.62 31.82
C ALA A 30 28.23 16.73 32.80
N GLU A 31 27.78 17.88 32.28
CA GLU A 31 27.17 18.93 33.10
C GLU A 31 25.87 18.47 33.77
N LEU A 32 25.03 17.74 33.04
CA LEU A 32 23.77 17.18 33.53
C LEU A 32 24.00 16.18 34.67
N LEU A 33 24.89 15.21 34.46
CA LEU A 33 25.23 14.17 35.43
C LEU A 33 25.91 14.75 36.68
N ARG A 34 26.76 15.76 36.51
CA ARG A 34 27.38 16.48 37.65
C ARG A 34 26.34 17.17 38.53
N GLU A 35 25.31 17.78 37.94
CA GLU A 35 24.24 18.45 38.70
C GLU A 35 23.27 17.45 39.35
N LEU A 36 23.04 16.28 38.74
CA LEU A 36 22.30 15.19 39.36
C LEU A 36 23.04 14.60 40.59
N ARG A 37 24.37 14.69 40.61
CA ARG A 37 25.22 14.20 41.72
C ARG A 37 25.41 15.21 42.86
N ASP A 38 25.13 16.50 42.68
CA ASP A 38 25.42 17.52 43.70
C ASP A 38 24.45 17.42 44.90
N ASP A 39 24.94 16.87 46.02
CA ASP A 39 24.23 16.62 47.28
C ASP A 39 23.55 17.86 47.89
N ARG A 40 23.95 19.08 47.48
CA ARG A 40 23.34 20.32 48.00
C ARG A 40 21.89 20.51 47.58
N CYS A 41 21.46 19.86 46.50
CA CYS A 41 20.07 19.87 46.04
C CYS A 41 19.19 18.83 46.77
N SER A 42 19.78 17.91 47.52
CA SER A 42 19.08 16.77 48.17
C SER A 42 18.32 17.16 49.45
N TYR A 43 18.60 18.31 50.05
CA TYR A 43 18.13 18.66 51.40
C TYR A 43 16.86 19.54 51.49
N LEU A 44 16.34 20.06 50.37
CA LEU A 44 15.11 20.84 50.37
C LEU A 44 14.04 20.21 49.46
N LEU A 45 13.01 19.65 50.11
CA LEU A 45 11.77 19.08 49.55
C LEU A 45 11.01 19.94 48.52
N CYS A 46 11.50 21.13 48.15
CA CYS A 46 10.87 22.06 47.20
C CYS A 46 11.39 21.97 45.75
N VAL A 47 12.31 21.04 45.45
CA VAL A 47 13.06 21.01 44.17
C VAL A 47 12.84 19.69 43.39
N SER A 48 11.81 18.91 43.71
CA SER A 48 11.52 17.65 42.97
C SER A 48 11.21 17.89 41.49
N HIS A 49 10.52 18.98 41.14
CA HIS A 49 10.17 19.28 39.74
C HIS A 49 11.38 19.64 38.88
N SER A 50 12.34 20.44 39.38
CA SER A 50 13.52 20.79 38.56
C SER A 50 14.50 19.63 38.42
N GLN A 51 14.59 18.73 39.40
CA GLN A 51 15.37 17.50 39.26
C GLN A 51 14.73 16.51 38.29
N ILE A 52 13.40 16.40 38.27
CA ILE A 52 12.69 15.60 37.26
C ILE A 52 12.90 16.18 35.85
N LEU A 53 12.89 17.52 35.71
CA LEU A 53 13.18 18.17 34.44
C LEU A 53 14.58 17.83 33.92
N LEU A 54 15.59 17.70 34.79
CA LEU A 54 16.95 17.30 34.39
C LEU A 54 17.00 15.90 33.76
N LEU A 55 16.04 15.01 34.06
CA LEU A 55 15.99 13.67 33.48
C LEU A 55 15.25 13.61 32.14
N SER A 56 14.42 14.60 31.79
CA SER A 56 13.66 14.63 30.52
C SER A 56 14.54 14.50 29.26
N PRO A 57 15.70 15.18 29.14
CA PRO A 57 16.59 14.99 27.99
C PRO A 57 17.05 13.54 27.77
N LEU A 58 17.28 12.80 28.86
CA LEU A 58 17.70 11.39 28.82
C LEU A 58 16.54 10.45 28.45
N CYS A 59 15.30 10.82 28.78
CA CYS A 59 14.11 10.06 28.37
C CYS A 59 13.71 10.33 26.92
N GLU A 60 13.82 11.57 26.44
CA GLU A 60 13.35 11.99 25.11
C GLU A 60 14.39 11.73 24.00
N HIS A 61 15.67 11.98 24.28
CA HIS A 61 16.74 11.93 23.27
C HIS A 61 18.02 11.20 23.76
N PRO A 62 17.92 9.96 24.29
CA PRO A 62 19.08 9.22 24.79
C PRO A 62 20.15 8.95 23.73
N THR A 63 19.77 8.62 22.49
CA THR A 63 20.72 8.32 21.39
C THR A 63 21.52 9.54 20.93
N LEU A 64 20.98 10.74 21.13
CA LEU A 64 21.62 12.00 20.74
C LEU A 64 22.56 12.51 21.83
N LEU A 65 22.32 12.14 23.10
CA LEU A 65 23.22 12.43 24.22
C LEU A 65 24.31 11.37 24.38
N CYS A 66 23.97 10.10 24.23
CA CYS A 66 24.87 8.96 24.32
C CYS A 66 25.19 8.46 22.90
N CYS A 67 26.24 8.99 22.29
CA CYS A 67 26.61 8.66 20.90
C CYS A 67 27.25 7.28 20.73
N SER A 68 27.60 6.58 21.81
CA SER A 68 28.17 5.23 21.79
C SER A 68 27.65 4.38 22.95
N ASP A 69 27.65 3.07 22.77
CA ASP A 69 27.26 2.07 23.76
C ASP A 69 28.07 2.21 25.06
N SER A 70 29.38 2.53 24.95
CA SER A 70 30.23 2.78 26.12
C SER A 70 29.80 4.00 26.95
N VAL A 71 29.40 5.09 26.29
CA VAL A 71 28.91 6.30 26.97
C VAL A 71 27.53 6.04 27.60
N GLY A 72 26.70 5.23 26.95
CA GLY A 72 25.44 4.74 27.51
C GLY A 72 25.63 3.92 28.79
N GLU A 73 26.60 3.00 28.80
CA GLU A 73 26.94 2.17 29.96
C GLU A 73 27.46 3.01 31.13
N GLU A 74 28.40 3.92 30.88
CA GLU A 74 28.93 4.85 31.90
C GLU A 74 27.81 5.72 32.49
N THR A 75 26.95 6.28 31.64
CA THR A 75 25.80 7.08 32.06
C THR A 75 24.84 6.26 32.93
N ALA A 76 24.58 5.00 32.58
CA ALA A 76 23.72 4.12 33.36
C ALA A 76 24.33 3.80 34.74
N LEU A 77 25.63 3.51 34.81
CA LEU A 77 26.34 3.28 36.08
C LEU A 77 26.28 4.53 36.98
N GLU A 78 26.47 5.72 36.40
CA GLU A 78 26.37 6.98 37.15
C GLU A 78 24.96 7.21 37.69
N LEU A 79 23.93 7.02 36.87
CA LEU A 79 22.53 7.16 37.29
C LEU A 79 22.13 6.10 38.36
N MET A 80 22.64 4.87 38.28
CA MET A 80 22.46 3.86 39.33
C MET A 80 23.12 4.29 40.65
N SER A 81 24.28 4.94 40.58
CA SER A 81 24.93 5.51 41.77
C SER A 81 24.09 6.62 42.41
N VAL A 82 23.46 7.47 41.58
CA VAL A 82 22.53 8.52 42.04
C VAL A 82 21.30 7.88 42.68
N PHE A 83 20.74 6.83 42.07
CA PHE A 83 19.60 6.10 42.62
C PHE A 83 19.90 5.50 44.00
N ALA A 84 21.08 4.93 44.21
CA ALA A 84 21.50 4.36 45.50
C ALA A 84 21.68 5.43 46.59
N GLN A 85 22.06 6.66 46.22
CA GLN A 85 22.26 7.79 47.14
C GLN A 85 20.94 8.52 47.47
N CYS A 86 19.90 8.34 46.67
CA CYS A 86 18.61 9.01 46.88
C CYS A 86 17.87 8.53 48.13
N PRO A 87 17.28 9.43 48.94
CA PRO A 87 16.52 9.04 50.12
C PRO A 87 15.26 8.25 49.74
N PRO A 88 14.84 7.24 50.53
CA PRO A 88 13.68 6.41 50.20
C PRO A 88 12.35 7.20 50.16
N LYS A 89 12.32 8.41 50.73
CA LYS A 89 11.15 9.30 50.76
C LYS A 89 10.89 10.01 49.42
N SER A 90 11.87 10.12 48.52
CA SER A 90 11.73 10.81 47.22
C SER A 90 11.24 9.88 46.11
N VAL A 91 10.07 9.26 46.31
CA VAL A 91 9.54 8.20 45.44
C VAL A 91 9.38 8.66 43.99
N GLN A 92 8.84 9.86 43.75
CA GLN A 92 8.65 10.39 42.40
C GLN A 92 9.97 10.54 41.62
N PHE A 93 11.02 11.07 42.26
CA PHE A 93 12.32 11.21 41.60
C PHE A 93 12.95 9.84 41.31
N ARG A 94 12.86 8.90 42.25
CA ARG A 94 13.30 7.51 42.06
C ARG A 94 12.58 6.82 40.89
N CYS A 95 11.28 7.03 40.74
CA CYS A 95 10.52 6.53 39.58
C CYS A 95 11.06 7.10 38.25
N HIS A 96 11.28 8.42 38.16
CA HIS A 96 11.80 9.03 36.94
C HIS A 96 13.25 8.62 36.64
N LEU A 97 14.07 8.36 37.67
CA LEU A 97 15.40 7.80 37.50
C LEU A 97 15.36 6.39 36.88
N LEU A 98 14.46 5.52 37.35
CA LEU A 98 14.30 4.18 36.76
C LEU A 98 13.87 4.25 35.29
N LEU A 99 12.96 5.18 34.94
CA LEU A 99 12.55 5.40 33.56
C LEU A 99 13.72 5.89 32.69
N ALA A 100 14.48 6.89 33.16
CA ALA A 100 15.63 7.41 32.44
C ALA A 100 16.73 6.34 32.25
N LEU A 101 17.02 5.56 33.29
CA LEU A 101 17.94 4.41 33.23
C LEU A 101 17.51 3.40 32.16
N THR A 102 16.22 3.04 32.16
CA THR A 102 15.66 2.08 31.20
C THR A 102 15.74 2.63 29.77
N SER A 103 15.38 3.90 29.55
CA SER A 103 15.49 4.55 28.24
C SER A 103 16.93 4.61 27.72
N VAL A 104 17.90 4.98 28.56
CA VAL A 104 19.31 5.03 28.18
C VAL A 104 19.82 3.64 27.79
N LEU A 105 19.59 2.62 28.63
CA LEU A 105 20.06 1.25 28.39
C LEU A 105 19.44 0.63 27.13
N ILE A 106 18.15 0.83 26.89
CA ILE A 106 17.46 0.32 25.70
C ILE A 106 17.96 1.01 24.43
N CYS A 107 18.08 2.35 24.45
CA CYS A 107 18.43 3.13 23.27
C CYS A 107 19.91 3.04 22.87
N THR A 108 20.81 2.69 23.78
CA THR A 108 22.26 2.58 23.55
C THR A 108 22.74 1.14 23.31
N SER A 109 21.83 0.24 22.90
CA SER A 109 22.06 -1.21 22.68
C SER A 109 22.69 -2.01 23.84
N CYS A 110 22.92 -1.39 25.00
CA CYS A 110 23.55 -1.99 26.17
C CYS A 110 22.86 -3.28 26.66
N VAL A 111 21.53 -3.32 26.55
CA VAL A 111 20.74 -4.52 26.92
C VAL A 111 20.96 -5.66 25.92
N LYS A 112 21.09 -5.36 24.63
CA LYS A 112 21.36 -6.38 23.58
C LYS A 112 22.78 -6.93 23.72
N SER A 113 23.74 -6.08 24.06
CA SER A 113 25.13 -6.47 24.30
C SER A 113 25.36 -7.14 25.67
N HIS A 114 24.31 -7.31 26.49
CA HIS A 114 24.39 -7.86 27.85
C HIS A 114 25.48 -7.18 28.69
N SER A 115 25.55 -5.85 28.64
CA SER A 115 26.56 -5.09 29.37
C SER A 115 26.42 -5.30 30.88
N ARG A 116 27.50 -5.12 31.64
CA ARG A 116 27.48 -5.33 33.09
C ARG A 116 26.47 -4.39 33.77
N ALA A 117 26.40 -3.14 33.32
CA ALA A 117 25.41 -2.19 33.84
C ALA A 117 23.96 -2.64 33.61
N SER A 118 23.68 -3.35 32.51
CA SER A 118 22.33 -3.87 32.22
C SER A 118 21.93 -5.00 33.17
N LEU A 119 22.86 -5.90 33.50
CA LEU A 119 22.65 -6.99 34.47
C LEU A 119 22.50 -6.45 35.89
N ASP A 120 23.37 -5.54 36.30
CA ASP A 120 23.30 -4.89 37.62
C ASP A 120 21.96 -4.13 37.78
N PHE A 121 21.50 -3.44 36.72
CA PHE A 121 20.22 -2.74 36.74
C PHE A 121 19.03 -3.71 36.80
N LEU A 122 19.08 -4.83 36.08
CA LEU A 122 18.06 -5.87 36.11
C LEU A 122 17.89 -6.45 37.52
N ASP A 123 18.99 -6.71 38.22
CA ASP A 123 18.97 -7.18 39.61
C ASP A 123 18.35 -6.14 40.55
N VAL A 124 18.65 -4.85 40.37
CA VAL A 124 18.03 -3.77 41.14
C VAL A 124 16.52 -3.72 40.90
N LEU A 125 16.05 -3.85 39.66
CA LEU A 125 14.62 -3.87 39.33
C LEU A 125 13.90 -5.07 39.96
N LEU A 126 14.51 -6.27 39.91
CA LEU A 126 13.96 -7.48 40.51
C LEU A 126 13.89 -7.38 42.04
N GLN A 127 14.91 -6.80 42.69
CA GLN A 127 14.89 -6.54 44.14
C GLN A 127 13.76 -5.60 44.53
N ILE A 128 13.55 -4.52 43.76
CA ILE A 128 12.45 -3.57 44.00
C ILE A 128 11.09 -4.26 43.81
N ALA A 129 10.92 -5.08 42.77
CA ALA A 129 9.68 -5.80 42.53
C ALA A 129 9.34 -6.80 43.66
N GLN A 130 10.36 -7.50 44.17
CA GLN A 130 10.25 -8.47 45.26
C GLN A 130 10.06 -7.83 46.65
N ASP A 131 10.27 -6.53 46.81
CA ASP A 131 10.13 -5.85 48.09
C ASP A 131 8.65 -5.84 48.54
N THR A 132 8.29 -6.81 49.38
CA THR A 132 6.95 -7.01 49.94
C THR A 132 6.76 -6.28 51.27
N SER A 133 7.74 -5.47 51.72
CA SER A 133 7.66 -4.71 52.99
C SER A 133 6.46 -3.75 53.07
N ASP A 134 5.86 -3.41 51.93
CA ASP A 134 4.72 -2.50 51.78
C ASP A 134 3.33 -3.16 51.93
N ILE A 135 3.25 -4.49 52.12
CA ILE A 135 1.96 -5.18 52.38
C ILE A 135 1.38 -4.72 53.74
N HIS A 136 2.23 -4.26 54.67
CA HIS A 136 1.85 -3.84 56.03
C HIS A 136 2.15 -2.36 56.36
N THR A 137 2.69 -1.59 55.40
CA THR A 137 3.13 -0.18 55.60
C THR A 137 2.39 0.78 54.65
N ASP A 138 2.56 2.10 54.83
CA ASP A 138 1.75 3.24 54.32
C ASP A 138 1.65 3.41 52.77
N GLY A 139 1.87 2.35 51.98
CA GLY A 139 1.65 2.30 50.53
C GLY A 139 2.52 3.25 49.70
N SER A 140 3.50 3.91 50.34
CA SER A 140 4.30 4.97 49.73
C SER A 140 5.28 4.46 48.67
N GLN A 141 5.70 3.19 48.69
CA GLN A 141 6.63 2.62 47.71
C GLN A 141 5.94 1.87 46.57
N ARG A 142 4.61 1.71 46.62
CA ARG A 142 3.82 1.08 45.53
C ARG A 142 4.07 1.68 44.15
N PRO A 143 4.19 3.01 43.96
CA PRO A 143 4.51 3.59 42.66
C PRO A 143 5.90 3.18 42.16
N LEU A 144 6.86 2.99 43.07
CA LEU A 144 8.20 2.55 42.71
C LEU A 144 8.19 1.10 42.20
N ARG A 145 7.45 0.20 42.87
CA ARG A 145 7.22 -1.18 42.42
C ARG A 145 6.50 -1.23 41.06
N ALA A 146 5.47 -0.41 40.88
CA ALA A 146 4.75 -0.30 39.60
C ALA A 146 5.71 0.07 38.46
N ILE A 147 6.49 1.15 38.64
CA ILE A 147 7.43 1.61 37.62
C ILE A 147 8.55 0.59 37.40
N ALA A 148 9.00 -0.14 38.42
CA ALA A 148 9.95 -1.23 38.24
C ALA A 148 9.37 -2.34 37.34
N CYS A 149 8.10 -2.73 37.53
CA CYS A 149 7.42 -3.69 36.65
C CYS A 149 7.27 -3.17 35.22
N GLU A 150 6.94 -1.90 35.04
CA GLU A 150 6.88 -1.26 33.72
C GLU A 150 8.27 -1.25 33.05
N CYS A 151 9.34 -0.93 33.78
CA CYS A 151 10.70 -0.97 33.27
C CYS A 151 11.11 -2.40 32.85
N LEU A 152 10.79 -3.40 33.68
CA LEU A 152 10.98 -4.81 33.34
C LEU A 152 10.19 -5.22 32.09
N ARG A 153 8.96 -4.71 31.93
CA ARG A 153 8.12 -4.96 30.75
C ARG A 153 8.74 -4.36 29.49
N GLU A 154 9.23 -3.13 29.55
CA GLU A 154 9.91 -2.48 28.41
C GLU A 154 11.23 -3.19 28.05
N LEU A 155 12.03 -3.61 29.04
CA LEU A 155 13.24 -4.40 28.81
C LEU A 155 12.92 -5.73 28.09
N GLU A 156 11.89 -6.44 28.55
CA GLU A 156 11.42 -7.69 27.95
C GLU A 156 10.80 -7.47 26.55
N ALA A 157 10.14 -6.34 26.31
CA ALA A 157 9.58 -6.00 25.00
C ALA A 157 10.68 -5.69 23.96
N CYS A 158 11.78 -5.04 24.38
CA CYS A 158 12.92 -4.72 23.53
C CYS A 158 13.90 -5.90 23.35
N CYS A 159 14.04 -6.75 24.37
CA CYS A 159 14.90 -7.93 24.37
C CYS A 159 14.09 -9.16 24.82
N PRO A 160 13.38 -9.83 23.88
CA PRO A 160 12.49 -10.92 24.22
C PRO A 160 13.25 -12.12 24.81
N GLY A 161 12.78 -12.59 25.97
CA GLY A 161 13.27 -13.74 26.71
C GLY A 161 14.34 -13.47 27.76
N LEU A 162 14.62 -12.19 28.06
CA LEU A 162 15.50 -11.79 29.16
C LEU A 162 15.03 -12.35 30.52
N LEU A 163 13.71 -12.39 30.74
CA LEU A 163 13.09 -12.81 32.00
C LEU A 163 12.55 -14.25 31.97
N SER A 164 12.77 -15.01 30.89
CA SER A 164 12.19 -16.36 30.69
C SER A 164 12.51 -17.31 31.86
N GLN A 165 13.72 -17.24 32.41
CA GLN A 165 14.17 -18.07 33.54
C GLN A 165 13.58 -17.66 34.90
N ARG A 166 12.92 -16.48 34.99
CA ARG A 166 12.33 -15.94 36.23
C ARG A 166 10.80 -16.02 36.24
N LEU A 167 10.20 -16.76 35.31
CA LEU A 167 8.75 -16.85 35.15
C LEU A 167 8.03 -17.34 36.42
N GLU A 168 8.58 -18.34 37.13
CA GLU A 168 8.00 -18.87 38.37
C GLU A 168 7.99 -17.80 39.48
N LEU A 169 9.09 -17.06 39.62
CA LEU A 169 9.21 -15.98 40.61
C LEU A 169 8.18 -14.88 40.34
N LEU A 170 8.03 -14.47 39.08
CA LEU A 170 7.02 -13.47 38.68
C LEU A 170 5.59 -14.00 38.87
N GLY A 171 5.35 -15.28 38.60
CA GLY A 171 4.07 -15.94 38.86
C GLY A 171 3.72 -15.97 40.35
N GLY A 172 4.70 -16.23 41.22
CA GLY A 172 4.55 -16.16 42.67
C GLY A 172 4.23 -14.75 43.16
N LEU A 173 4.92 -13.72 42.64
CA LEU A 173 4.63 -12.32 42.96
C LEU A 173 3.23 -11.91 42.49
N TRP A 174 2.84 -12.33 41.29
CA TRP A 174 1.50 -12.08 40.76
C TRP A 174 0.39 -12.67 41.65
N GLN A 175 0.56 -13.93 42.09
CA GLN A 175 -0.43 -14.61 42.95
C GLN A 175 -0.51 -14.02 44.37
N GLN A 176 0.59 -13.46 44.89
CA GLN A 176 0.63 -12.87 46.22
C GLN A 176 0.09 -11.43 46.25
N GLU A 177 0.05 -10.74 45.11
CA GLU A 177 -0.32 -9.33 45.04
C GLU A 177 -1.84 -9.14 44.97
N THR A 178 -2.39 -8.47 46.00
CA THR A 178 -3.83 -8.20 46.15
C THR A 178 -4.21 -6.74 45.86
N SER A 179 -3.21 -5.89 45.56
CA SER A 179 -3.41 -4.46 45.31
C SER A 179 -3.61 -4.15 43.82
N ARG A 180 -3.76 -2.86 43.47
CA ARG A 180 -3.84 -2.39 42.08
C ARG A 180 -2.59 -2.74 41.24
N LEU A 181 -1.46 -3.07 41.89
CA LEU A 181 -0.24 -3.55 41.24
C LEU A 181 -0.42 -4.90 40.55
N HIS A 182 -1.47 -5.64 40.89
CA HIS A 182 -1.85 -6.88 40.22
C HIS A 182 -1.89 -6.73 38.69
N GLN A 183 -2.35 -5.58 38.17
CA GLN A 183 -2.40 -5.31 36.73
C GLN A 183 -1.01 -5.29 36.10
N ALA A 184 -0.05 -4.60 36.72
CA ALA A 184 1.33 -4.51 36.22
C ALA A 184 2.04 -5.87 36.26
N TYR A 185 1.82 -6.67 37.30
CA TYR A 185 2.35 -8.04 37.38
C TYR A 185 1.71 -8.98 36.36
N ALA A 186 0.39 -8.90 36.15
CA ALA A 186 -0.31 -9.72 35.17
C ALA A 186 0.17 -9.43 33.74
N GLU A 187 0.35 -8.15 33.38
CA GLU A 187 0.89 -7.76 32.07
C GLU A 187 2.33 -8.21 31.87
N LEU A 188 3.20 -7.98 32.87
CA LEU A 188 4.59 -8.42 32.83
C LEU A 188 4.69 -9.94 32.68
N TYR A 189 3.98 -10.70 33.52
CA TYR A 189 3.96 -12.15 33.47
C TYR A 189 3.48 -12.66 32.11
N THR A 190 2.40 -12.08 31.56
CA THR A 190 1.84 -12.48 30.27
C THR A 190 2.81 -12.20 29.11
N LEU A 191 3.53 -11.07 29.13
CA LEU A 191 4.54 -10.75 28.13
C LEU A 191 5.73 -11.72 28.19
N VAL A 192 6.27 -11.97 29.38
CA VAL A 192 7.39 -12.90 29.59
C VAL A 192 6.97 -14.32 29.18
N LEU A 193 5.76 -14.76 29.55
CA LEU A 193 5.22 -16.05 29.14
C LEU A 193 5.16 -16.18 27.60
N ARG A 194 4.63 -15.15 26.93
CA ARG A 194 4.53 -15.10 25.47
C ARG A 194 5.90 -15.19 24.80
N ASN A 195 6.87 -14.41 25.27
CA ASN A 195 8.22 -14.40 24.70
C ASN A 195 8.99 -15.68 24.99
N ALA A 196 8.85 -16.25 26.19
CA ALA A 196 9.45 -17.52 26.56
C ALA A 196 8.92 -18.68 25.68
N ILE A 197 7.61 -18.72 25.43
CA ILE A 197 7.01 -19.70 24.52
C ILE A 197 7.50 -19.48 23.08
N TYR A 198 7.63 -18.23 22.64
CA TYR A 198 8.17 -17.90 21.33
C TYR A 198 9.64 -18.31 21.18
N GLN A 199 10.47 -18.24 22.22
CA GLN A 199 11.83 -18.78 22.17
C GLN A 199 11.82 -20.29 22.07
N LEU A 200 10.98 -20.97 22.86
CA LEU A 200 10.82 -22.42 22.80
C LEU A 200 10.35 -22.90 21.42
N THR A 201 9.56 -22.12 20.67
CA THR A 201 9.16 -22.51 19.29
C THR A 201 10.30 -22.42 18.28
N GLN A 202 11.38 -21.69 18.57
CA GLN A 202 12.58 -21.64 17.72
C GLN A 202 13.59 -22.74 18.04
N GLU A 203 13.51 -23.38 19.21
CA GLU A 203 14.42 -24.44 19.62
C GLU A 203 14.07 -25.79 18.95
N ALA A 204 15.02 -26.35 18.20
CA ALA A 204 14.86 -27.65 17.55
C ALA A 204 14.75 -28.80 18.58
N GLY A 205 13.55 -29.37 18.72
CA GLY A 205 13.27 -30.47 19.64
C GLY A 205 12.59 -30.08 20.96
N ALA A 206 12.24 -28.80 21.13
CA ALA A 206 11.42 -28.35 22.25
C ALA A 206 10.02 -28.98 22.23
N GLY A 207 9.50 -29.33 23.40
CA GLY A 207 8.26 -30.08 23.56
C GLY A 207 7.65 -29.88 24.95
N ALA A 208 6.69 -30.74 25.32
CA ALA A 208 5.92 -30.57 26.55
C ALA A 208 6.75 -30.57 27.84
N GLU A 209 7.84 -31.35 27.90
CA GLU A 209 8.73 -31.41 29.08
C GLU A 209 9.55 -30.12 29.25
N HIS A 210 9.99 -29.49 28.16
CA HIS A 210 10.69 -28.19 28.22
C HIS A 210 9.75 -27.07 28.67
N LEU A 211 8.50 -27.10 28.18
CA LEU A 211 7.45 -26.17 28.63
C LEU A 211 7.09 -26.38 30.11
N LYS A 212 7.10 -27.63 30.58
CA LYS A 212 6.90 -27.97 31.99
C LYS A 212 8.10 -27.54 32.86
N ALA A 213 9.32 -27.72 32.38
CA ALA A 213 10.51 -27.24 33.09
C ALA A 213 10.51 -25.71 33.23
N LEU A 214 10.05 -24.99 32.21
CA LEU A 214 9.91 -23.54 32.20
C LEU A 214 8.82 -23.03 33.17
N LEU A 215 7.72 -23.78 33.33
CA LEU A 215 6.61 -23.43 34.23
C LEU A 215 6.78 -23.97 35.66
N GLY A 216 7.52 -25.06 35.84
CA GLY A 216 7.57 -25.87 37.07
C GLY A 216 8.91 -25.85 37.83
N GLY A 217 9.86 -25.00 37.43
CA GLY A 217 10.99 -24.52 38.22
C GLY A 217 11.65 -25.51 39.19
N ASN A 218 12.73 -26.17 38.75
CA ASN A 218 13.66 -26.82 39.68
C ASN A 218 15.11 -26.59 39.23
N THR A 219 15.54 -25.32 39.22
CA THR A 219 16.96 -24.96 39.20
C THR A 219 17.21 -23.69 40.00
N SER A 220 17.38 -23.85 41.31
CA SER A 220 18.25 -23.00 42.13
C SER A 220 19.75 -23.27 41.84
N ALA A 221 20.07 -23.75 40.64
CA ALA A 221 21.44 -24.07 40.25
C ALA A 221 22.02 -22.86 39.52
N ALA A 222 22.94 -22.19 40.23
CA ALA A 222 24.06 -21.41 39.71
C ALA A 222 23.77 -20.48 38.51
N TRP A 223 23.83 -19.19 38.79
CA TRP A 223 24.05 -18.11 37.82
C TRP A 223 25.40 -18.21 37.06
N GLU A 224 26.10 -19.34 37.12
CA GLU A 224 27.45 -19.51 36.60
C GLU A 224 27.55 -20.78 35.77
N ALA A 225 28.11 -20.62 34.57
CA ALA A 225 28.52 -21.66 33.62
C ALA A 225 27.43 -22.30 32.74
N ASP A 226 26.81 -21.50 31.85
CA ASP A 226 26.63 -21.85 30.43
C ASP A 226 26.11 -20.62 29.66
N GLN A 227 26.94 -19.58 29.54
CA GLN A 227 26.69 -18.45 28.64
C GLN A 227 27.36 -18.63 27.26
N GLU A 228 28.03 -19.76 27.01
CA GLU A 228 28.84 -19.96 25.80
C GLU A 228 28.28 -20.97 24.76
N SER A 229 27.15 -21.63 24.99
CA SER A 229 26.71 -22.72 24.09
C SER A 229 25.28 -22.62 23.52
N GLY A 230 24.66 -21.43 23.48
CA GLY A 230 23.29 -21.29 22.96
C GLY A 230 22.95 -19.96 22.28
N LEU A 231 23.93 -19.11 21.96
CA LEU A 231 23.66 -17.87 21.22
C LEU A 231 23.46 -18.15 19.73
N ALA A 232 22.29 -18.66 19.37
CA ALA A 232 21.76 -18.43 18.05
C ALA A 232 21.62 -16.91 17.88
N SER A 233 22.38 -16.35 16.95
CA SER A 233 22.28 -14.94 16.54
C SER A 233 20.81 -14.55 16.37
N SER A 234 20.27 -13.75 17.29
CA SER A 234 18.88 -13.29 17.23
C SER A 234 18.71 -12.33 16.05
N LYS A 235 18.48 -12.90 14.87
CA LYS A 235 18.26 -12.19 13.60
C LYS A 235 16.96 -11.39 13.56
N ASP A 236 16.16 -11.44 14.62
CA ASP A 236 14.87 -10.77 14.74
C ASP A 236 14.70 -10.06 16.09
N SER A 237 15.66 -9.20 16.48
CA SER A 237 15.52 -8.29 17.64
C SER A 237 14.86 -6.94 17.29
N ALA A 238 14.10 -6.88 16.20
CA ALA A 238 13.09 -5.83 16.04
C ALA A 238 11.96 -6.15 17.02
N ILE A 239 11.46 -5.15 17.74
CA ILE A 239 10.30 -5.23 18.64
C ILE A 239 9.29 -6.20 18.02
N LEU A 240 9.06 -7.36 18.65
CA LEU A 240 8.23 -8.40 18.07
C LEU A 240 6.81 -7.83 17.88
N SER A 241 6.53 -7.37 16.66
CA SER A 241 5.19 -6.96 16.24
C SER A 241 4.24 -8.15 16.39
N SER A 242 2.94 -7.86 16.54
CA SER A 242 1.87 -8.84 16.66
C SER A 242 2.12 -10.05 15.73
N LEU A 243 2.21 -11.25 16.29
CA LEU A 243 2.39 -12.51 15.54
C LEU A 243 1.11 -12.90 14.79
N ILE A 244 -0.02 -12.31 15.19
CA ILE A 244 -1.30 -12.48 14.53
C ILE A 244 -1.38 -11.44 13.41
N LEU A 245 -1.04 -11.86 12.19
CA LEU A 245 -1.09 -11.03 10.99
C LEU A 245 -1.86 -11.78 9.91
N GLY A 246 -3.15 -11.47 9.80
CA GLY A 246 -4.04 -11.91 8.73
C GLY A 246 -4.22 -13.44 8.61
N PRO A 247 -5.03 -13.89 7.65
CA PRO A 247 -5.37 -15.31 7.45
C PRO A 247 -4.20 -16.20 6.97
N MET A 248 -3.01 -15.64 6.71
CA MET A 248 -1.87 -16.35 6.09
C MET A 248 -0.51 -16.15 6.81
N GLY A 249 -0.48 -15.56 8.01
CA GLY A 249 0.73 -15.53 8.82
C GLY A 249 0.98 -16.89 9.49
N THR A 250 2.02 -17.62 9.09
CA THR A 250 2.44 -18.85 9.78
C THR A 250 2.97 -18.50 11.17
N VAL A 251 2.12 -18.67 12.19
CA VAL A 251 2.55 -18.58 13.59
C VAL A 251 3.47 -19.78 13.89
N PRO A 252 4.65 -19.59 14.50
CA PRO A 252 5.51 -20.71 14.86
C PRO A 252 4.80 -21.57 15.92
N THR A 253 4.73 -22.88 15.69
CA THR A 253 3.97 -23.80 16.55
C THR A 253 4.90 -24.71 17.35
N LEU A 254 4.60 -24.87 18.64
CA LEU A 254 5.26 -25.83 19.52
C LEU A 254 4.52 -27.17 19.43
N HIS A 255 5.22 -28.22 19.01
CA HIS A 255 4.67 -29.57 18.98
C HIS A 255 4.58 -30.17 20.39
N THR A 256 3.70 -29.63 21.22
CA THR A 256 3.29 -30.26 22.48
C THR A 256 2.15 -31.23 22.19
N GLY A 257 2.26 -32.49 22.62
CA GLY A 257 1.10 -33.38 22.69
C GLY A 257 0.00 -32.83 23.62
N PRO A 258 -1.06 -33.61 23.93
CA PRO A 258 -2.18 -33.17 24.78
C PRO A 258 -1.83 -32.96 26.26
N ASP A 259 -0.56 -32.97 26.66
CA ASP A 259 -0.10 -32.80 28.03
C ASP A 259 0.44 -31.38 28.27
N CYS A 260 -0.46 -30.43 28.51
CA CYS A 260 -0.15 -29.04 28.87
C CYS A 260 -0.98 -28.59 30.09
N LYS A 261 -1.01 -29.40 31.17
CA LYS A 261 -1.87 -29.13 32.33
C LYS A 261 -1.54 -27.82 33.04
N GLU A 262 -0.25 -27.51 33.20
CA GLU A 262 0.25 -26.32 33.89
C GLU A 262 -0.06 -25.03 33.12
N LEU A 263 0.23 -24.99 31.81
CA LEU A 263 -0.15 -23.86 30.96
C LEU A 263 -1.67 -23.67 30.95
N ARG A 264 -2.44 -24.76 30.89
CA ARG A 264 -3.91 -24.68 30.98
C ARG A 264 -4.39 -24.09 32.30
N SER A 265 -3.77 -24.41 33.44
CA SER A 265 -4.15 -23.82 34.73
C SER A 265 -3.81 -22.34 34.77
N VAL A 266 -2.61 -21.95 34.33
CA VAL A 266 -2.17 -20.55 34.27
C VAL A 266 -3.10 -19.71 33.39
N LEU A 267 -3.43 -20.20 32.18
CA LEU A 267 -4.37 -19.55 31.28
C LEU A 267 -5.78 -19.42 31.90
N SER A 268 -6.24 -20.45 32.61
CA SER A 268 -7.54 -20.37 33.30
C SER A 268 -7.52 -19.27 34.36
N THR A 269 -6.49 -19.24 35.19
CA THR A 269 -6.37 -18.23 36.26
C THR A 269 -6.24 -16.81 35.70
N LEU A 270 -5.50 -16.60 34.60
CA LEU A 270 -5.39 -15.27 33.97
C LEU A 270 -6.70 -14.81 33.32
N LEU A 271 -7.43 -15.74 32.69
CA LEU A 271 -8.74 -15.44 32.09
C LEU A 271 -9.80 -15.21 33.16
N ASP A 272 -9.76 -15.98 34.25
CA ASP A 272 -10.63 -15.79 35.40
C ASP A 272 -10.34 -14.42 36.03
N GLU A 273 -9.09 -14.05 36.34
CA GLU A 273 -8.76 -12.75 36.95
C GLU A 273 -8.88 -11.54 35.98
N SER A 274 -9.21 -11.75 34.71
CA SER A 274 -9.30 -10.68 33.71
C SER A 274 -10.37 -9.63 34.04
N TYR A 275 -11.41 -9.96 34.82
CA TYR A 275 -12.45 -9.02 35.24
C TYR A 275 -11.95 -7.94 36.23
N LEU A 276 -10.80 -8.15 36.87
CA LEU A 276 -10.19 -7.18 37.77
C LEU A 276 -9.34 -6.13 37.04
N LEU A 277 -9.07 -6.33 35.75
CA LEU A 277 -8.20 -5.49 34.95
C LEU A 277 -8.96 -4.29 34.34
N THR A 278 -8.24 -3.22 34.01
CA THR A 278 -8.84 -2.16 33.19
C THR A 278 -9.11 -2.69 31.78
N PRO A 279 -10.05 -2.11 31.01
CA PRO A 279 -10.34 -2.56 29.65
C PRO A 279 -9.12 -2.53 28.72
N LEU A 280 -8.18 -1.61 28.93
CA LEU A 280 -6.95 -1.53 28.14
C LEU A 280 -6.00 -2.70 28.48
N CYS A 281 -5.77 -2.93 29.76
CA CYS A 281 -4.97 -4.07 30.24
C CYS A 281 -5.59 -5.42 29.87
N GLN A 282 -6.91 -5.50 29.85
CA GLN A 282 -7.62 -6.69 29.42
C GLN A 282 -7.43 -6.92 27.91
N ALA A 283 -7.47 -5.87 27.09
CA ALA A 283 -7.22 -5.98 25.64
C ALA A 283 -5.77 -6.43 25.35
N THR A 284 -4.77 -5.87 26.04
CA THR A 284 -3.36 -6.26 25.90
C THR A 284 -3.13 -7.70 26.35
N LEU A 285 -3.69 -8.09 27.51
CA LEU A 285 -3.63 -9.47 28.00
C LEU A 285 -4.26 -10.44 26.99
N LEU A 286 -5.46 -10.16 26.49
CA LEU A 286 -6.13 -11.03 25.52
C LEU A 286 -5.34 -11.14 24.21
N HIS A 287 -4.77 -10.03 23.72
CA HIS A 287 -3.92 -10.06 22.52
C HIS A 287 -2.73 -10.99 22.72
N ARG A 288 -1.98 -10.86 23.82
CA ARG A 288 -0.82 -11.71 24.12
C ARG A 288 -1.19 -13.17 24.38
N LEU A 289 -2.29 -13.43 25.07
CA LEU A 289 -2.77 -14.80 25.28
C LEU A 289 -3.25 -15.44 23.98
N THR A 290 -3.81 -14.67 23.05
CA THR A 290 -4.19 -15.16 21.72
C THR A 290 -2.94 -15.63 20.96
N GLU A 291 -1.83 -14.87 21.02
CA GLU A 291 -0.54 -15.29 20.46
C GLU A 291 -0.02 -16.59 21.11
N VAL A 292 -0.10 -16.70 22.44
CA VAL A 292 0.33 -17.90 23.19
C VAL A 292 -0.46 -19.14 22.76
N VAL A 293 -1.79 -19.04 22.67
CA VAL A 293 -2.64 -20.18 22.28
C VAL A 293 -2.44 -20.53 20.81
N ALA A 294 -2.19 -19.54 19.94
CA ALA A 294 -1.84 -19.80 18.54
C ALA A 294 -0.50 -20.53 18.39
N MET A 295 0.49 -20.23 19.24
CA MET A 295 1.79 -20.92 19.27
C MET A 295 1.70 -22.33 19.85
N VAL A 296 0.75 -22.63 20.74
CA VAL A 296 0.64 -23.94 21.42
C VAL A 296 -0.70 -24.63 21.06
N PRO A 297 -0.77 -25.36 19.93
CA PRO A 297 -2.00 -26.01 19.48
C PRO A 297 -2.55 -27.09 20.44
N GLY A 298 -1.76 -27.55 21.42
CA GLY A 298 -2.18 -28.49 22.46
C GLY A 298 -3.16 -27.91 23.51
N VAL A 299 -3.42 -26.59 23.47
CA VAL A 299 -4.42 -25.91 24.30
C VAL A 299 -5.64 -25.55 23.44
N PRO A 300 -6.84 -26.10 23.72
CA PRO A 300 -8.02 -25.76 22.95
C PRO A 300 -8.44 -24.31 23.22
N PRO A 301 -8.77 -23.51 22.18
CA PRO A 301 -9.24 -22.14 22.33
C PRO A 301 -10.49 -22.01 23.21
N ILE A 302 -11.33 -23.05 23.32
CA ILE A 302 -12.61 -23.09 24.07
C ILE A 302 -12.57 -22.44 25.47
N LYS A 303 -11.40 -22.36 26.12
CA LYS A 303 -11.22 -21.63 27.38
C LYS A 303 -11.64 -20.15 27.33
N TYR A 304 -11.58 -19.50 26.16
CA TYR A 304 -12.03 -18.10 26.00
C TYR A 304 -13.55 -17.93 26.05
N VAL A 305 -14.33 -19.01 25.87
CA VAL A 305 -15.82 -18.96 25.83
C VAL A 305 -16.40 -18.32 27.10
N GLY A 306 -15.78 -18.51 28.27
CA GLY A 306 -16.22 -17.89 29.52
C GLY A 306 -16.09 -16.37 29.55
N VAL A 307 -15.12 -15.81 28.82
CA VAL A 307 -14.83 -14.36 28.80
C VAL A 307 -15.57 -13.66 27.64
N CYS A 308 -15.86 -14.38 26.55
CA CYS A 308 -16.52 -13.86 25.33
C CYS A 308 -17.77 -12.98 25.60
N PRO A 309 -18.74 -13.35 26.45
CA PRO A 309 -19.93 -12.53 26.70
C PRO A 309 -19.62 -11.15 27.32
N GLN A 310 -18.50 -11.03 28.05
CA GLN A 310 -18.05 -9.75 28.61
C GLN A 310 -17.38 -8.89 27.53
N LEU A 311 -16.56 -9.50 26.67
CA LEU A 311 -15.87 -8.82 25.58
C LEU A 311 -16.86 -8.16 24.62
N TRP A 312 -17.98 -8.84 24.34
CA TRP A 312 -19.00 -8.31 23.44
C TRP A 312 -19.77 -7.11 23.99
N ARG A 313 -19.75 -6.89 25.32
CA ARG A 313 -20.47 -5.79 25.96
C ARG A 313 -19.72 -4.47 25.85
N TYR A 314 -18.40 -4.48 26.03
CA TYR A 314 -17.57 -3.27 26.09
C TYR A 314 -16.99 -2.90 24.72
N ARG A 315 -17.18 -1.65 24.31
CA ARG A 315 -16.69 -1.13 23.00
C ARG A 315 -15.17 -1.27 22.84
N HIS A 316 -14.42 -1.03 23.91
CA HIS A 316 -12.95 -1.06 23.92
C HIS A 316 -12.37 -2.47 23.73
N LEU A 317 -13.17 -3.51 23.99
CA LEU A 317 -12.76 -4.93 23.89
C LEU A 317 -13.24 -5.59 22.59
N LEU A 318 -13.99 -4.86 21.76
CA LEU A 318 -14.48 -5.39 20.49
C LEU A 318 -13.33 -5.72 19.53
N HIS A 319 -12.26 -4.90 19.53
CA HIS A 319 -11.06 -5.17 18.73
C HIS A 319 -10.39 -6.48 19.14
N ALA A 320 -10.32 -6.78 20.44
CA ALA A 320 -9.81 -8.05 20.94
C ALA A 320 -10.70 -9.23 20.52
N THR A 321 -12.02 -9.03 20.44
CA THR A 321 -12.96 -10.04 19.93
C THR A 321 -12.72 -10.32 18.44
N LEU A 322 -12.53 -9.28 17.62
CA LEU A 322 -12.22 -9.42 16.20
C LEU A 322 -10.86 -10.12 15.99
N LEU A 323 -9.86 -9.78 16.80
CA LEU A 323 -8.56 -10.47 16.79
C LEU A 323 -8.69 -11.95 17.14
N LEU A 324 -9.46 -12.29 18.18
CA LEU A 324 -9.75 -13.68 18.53
C LEU A 324 -10.46 -14.41 17.39
N LYS A 325 -11.37 -13.74 16.69
CA LYS A 325 -12.06 -14.31 15.52
C LYS A 325 -11.10 -14.56 14.35
N CYS A 326 -10.24 -13.59 14.05
CA CYS A 326 -9.20 -13.75 13.01
C CYS A 326 -8.26 -14.91 13.33
N ALA A 327 -7.89 -15.09 14.60
CA ALA A 327 -6.97 -16.15 15.02
C ALA A 327 -7.64 -17.54 15.11
N PHE A 328 -8.90 -17.61 15.56
CA PHE A 328 -9.58 -18.85 15.89
C PHE A 328 -11.00 -18.88 15.29
N THR A 329 -11.08 -19.00 13.96
CA THR A 329 -12.34 -18.88 13.21
C THR A 329 -13.37 -19.95 13.61
N ASP A 330 -13.06 -21.24 13.47
CA ASP A 330 -14.01 -22.37 13.64
C ASP A 330 -14.16 -22.89 15.08
N SER A 331 -13.22 -22.56 15.97
CA SER A 331 -13.12 -23.24 17.28
C SER A 331 -13.73 -22.49 18.46
N LEU A 332 -14.05 -21.20 18.29
CA LEU A 332 -14.51 -20.32 19.36
C LEU A 332 -15.92 -19.79 19.19
N PHE A 333 -16.31 -19.45 17.97
CA PHE A 333 -17.54 -18.70 17.71
C PHE A 333 -18.56 -19.59 17.01
N SER A 334 -19.79 -19.61 17.53
CA SER A 334 -20.92 -20.16 16.79
C SER A 334 -21.43 -19.15 15.76
N SER A 335 -22.21 -19.59 14.77
CA SER A 335 -22.86 -18.69 13.81
C SER A 335 -23.79 -17.66 14.47
N GLU A 336 -24.38 -17.99 15.63
CA GLU A 336 -25.18 -17.05 16.42
C GLU A 336 -24.32 -15.96 17.05
N ASP A 337 -23.12 -16.31 17.52
CA ASP A 337 -22.16 -15.37 18.11
C ASP A 337 -21.58 -14.43 17.05
N GLU A 338 -21.25 -14.95 15.86
CA GLU A 338 -20.82 -14.17 14.70
C GLU A 338 -21.89 -13.15 14.29
N ALA A 339 -23.15 -13.58 14.19
CA ALA A 339 -24.28 -12.70 13.90
C ALA A 339 -24.46 -11.62 14.98
N PHE A 340 -24.21 -11.94 16.25
CA PHE A 340 -24.25 -10.96 17.34
C PHE A 340 -23.14 -9.91 17.22
N VAL A 341 -21.91 -10.33 16.93
CA VAL A 341 -20.75 -9.43 16.73
C VAL A 341 -21.00 -8.51 15.52
N LEU A 342 -21.48 -9.05 14.41
CA LEU A 342 -21.86 -8.27 13.22
C LEU A 342 -22.97 -7.25 13.54
N LYS A 343 -24.03 -7.67 14.24
CA LYS A 343 -25.08 -6.75 14.69
C LYS A 343 -24.53 -5.62 15.56
N ARG A 344 -23.55 -5.91 16.42
CA ARG A 344 -22.90 -4.90 17.26
C ARG A 344 -22.06 -3.92 16.44
N LEU A 345 -21.30 -4.39 15.46
CA LEU A 345 -20.53 -3.53 14.54
C LEU A 345 -21.45 -2.60 13.76
N VAL A 346 -22.56 -3.12 13.23
CA VAL A 346 -23.58 -2.32 12.53
C VAL A 346 -24.12 -1.21 13.43
N VAL A 347 -24.47 -1.51 14.68
CA VAL A 347 -24.95 -0.49 15.63
C VAL A 347 -23.87 0.55 15.96
N LEU A 348 -22.61 0.14 16.10
CA LEU A 348 -21.51 1.06 16.40
C LEU A 348 -21.19 1.97 15.23
N SER A 349 -21.26 1.49 14.00
CA SER A 349 -21.06 2.32 12.80
C SER A 349 -22.08 3.48 12.69
N GLN A 350 -23.22 3.39 13.39
CA GLN A 350 -24.29 4.40 13.41
C GLN A 350 -24.25 5.31 14.64
N HIS A 351 -23.44 5.00 15.65
CA HIS A 351 -23.52 5.67 16.93
C HIS A 351 -23.13 7.15 16.83
N LEU A 352 -24.04 8.04 17.22
CA LEU A 352 -23.89 9.49 17.02
C LEU A 352 -22.70 10.10 17.76
N LEU A 353 -22.35 9.57 18.94
CA LEU A 353 -21.23 10.10 19.74
C LEU A 353 -19.84 9.62 19.30
N LEU A 354 -19.76 8.73 18.30
CA LEU A 354 -18.47 8.28 17.78
C LEU A 354 -17.94 9.24 16.72
N SER A 355 -16.63 9.35 16.67
CA SER A 355 -15.94 10.12 15.65
C SER A 355 -16.05 9.46 14.27
N THR A 356 -15.93 10.25 13.21
CA THR A 356 -15.92 9.77 11.82
C THR A 356 -14.89 8.65 11.56
N PRO A 357 -13.61 8.72 12.02
CA PRO A 357 -12.65 7.64 11.79
C PRO A 357 -13.04 6.34 12.52
N GLU A 358 -13.60 6.40 13.73
CA GLU A 358 -14.07 5.20 14.44
C GLU A 358 -15.24 4.54 13.69
N LYS A 359 -16.17 5.33 13.14
CA LYS A 359 -17.27 4.82 12.32
C LYS A 359 -16.74 4.14 11.06
N LEU A 360 -15.79 4.75 10.36
CA LEU A 360 -15.15 4.18 9.17
C LEU A 360 -14.38 2.90 9.50
N PHE A 361 -13.69 2.84 10.63
CA PHE A 361 -13.02 1.64 11.10
C PHE A 361 -14.01 0.48 11.31
N TYR A 362 -15.13 0.72 11.98
CA TYR A 362 -16.14 -0.34 12.17
C TYR A 362 -16.79 -0.77 10.87
N MET A 363 -16.92 0.16 9.91
CA MET A 363 -17.38 -0.16 8.57
C MET A 363 -16.38 -1.05 7.84
N ASP A 364 -15.10 -0.71 7.88
CA ASP A 364 -14.03 -1.53 7.31
C ASP A 364 -13.96 -2.94 7.92
N CYS A 365 -14.18 -3.05 9.23
CA CYS A 365 -14.29 -4.34 9.92
C CYS A 365 -15.49 -5.19 9.47
N ILE A 366 -16.56 -4.58 8.95
CA ILE A 366 -17.70 -5.31 8.41
C ILE A 366 -17.36 -5.85 7.01
N LEU A 367 -16.71 -5.05 6.15
CA LEU A 367 -16.28 -5.51 4.82
C LEU A 367 -15.27 -6.66 4.91
N HIS A 368 -14.30 -6.52 5.80
CA HIS A 368 -13.23 -7.50 5.99
C HIS A 368 -13.51 -8.45 7.16
N PHE A 369 -14.78 -8.78 7.42
CA PHE A 369 -15.12 -9.67 8.54
C PHE A 369 -14.50 -11.07 8.29
N PRO A 370 -13.72 -11.61 9.24
CA PRO A 370 -13.04 -12.90 9.09
C PRO A 370 -14.04 -14.09 9.12
N GLU A 371 -14.65 -14.37 7.97
CA GLU A 371 -15.44 -15.59 7.71
C GLU A 371 -14.62 -16.63 6.95
N ASN A 372 -14.90 -17.90 7.19
CA ASN A 372 -14.27 -19.00 6.48
C ASN A 372 -14.86 -19.11 5.07
N ARG A 373 -14.27 -18.40 4.12
CA ARG A 373 -14.64 -18.52 2.70
C ARG A 373 -13.97 -19.75 2.07
N PRO A 374 -14.63 -20.40 1.09
CA PRO A 374 -13.94 -21.33 0.21
C PRO A 374 -12.83 -20.59 -0.56
N ILE A 375 -11.69 -21.26 -0.73
CA ILE A 375 -10.40 -20.77 -1.26
C ILE A 375 -10.48 -20.22 -2.71
N SER A 376 -11.66 -20.15 -3.33
CA SER A 376 -11.87 -19.74 -4.73
C SER A 376 -12.15 -18.25 -4.95
N CYS A 377 -12.26 -17.42 -3.91
CA CYS A 377 -12.40 -15.97 -4.07
C CYS A 377 -11.01 -15.32 -4.08
N GLY A 378 -10.66 -14.67 -5.19
CA GLY A 378 -9.41 -13.93 -5.31
C GLY A 378 -9.35 -12.77 -4.31
N ASP A 379 -8.15 -12.53 -3.76
CA ASP A 379 -7.80 -11.51 -2.75
C ASP A 379 -8.13 -10.04 -3.12
N GLY A 380 -8.76 -9.79 -4.28
CA GLY A 380 -9.00 -8.45 -4.84
C GLY A 380 -10.44 -7.93 -4.80
N ASP A 381 -11.44 -8.79 -4.55
CA ASP A 381 -12.84 -8.37 -4.58
C ASP A 381 -13.38 -8.10 -3.16
N GLU A 382 -13.85 -6.88 -2.92
CA GLU A 382 -14.58 -6.48 -1.71
C GLU A 382 -15.88 -7.29 -1.61
N THR A 383 -15.79 -8.45 -0.98
CA THR A 383 -16.90 -9.41 -0.85
C THR A 383 -17.49 -9.29 0.55
N LEU A 384 -18.82 -9.39 0.70
CA LEU A 384 -19.49 -9.19 1.98
C LEU A 384 -19.49 -10.45 2.88
N PRO A 385 -19.74 -10.29 4.19
CA PRO A 385 -19.97 -11.41 5.09
C PRO A 385 -21.32 -12.08 4.79
N VAL A 386 -21.38 -13.41 4.72
CA VAL A 386 -22.57 -14.21 4.42
C VAL A 386 -23.69 -13.97 5.44
N LEU A 387 -23.33 -13.69 6.69
CA LEU A 387 -24.28 -13.41 7.77
C LEU A 387 -24.83 -11.97 7.75
N LEU A 388 -24.30 -11.09 6.88
CA LEU A 388 -24.81 -9.73 6.71
C LEU A 388 -26.11 -9.75 5.91
N THR A 389 -27.22 -10.03 6.59
CA THR A 389 -28.53 -9.99 5.94
C THR A 389 -28.94 -8.56 5.55
N PRO A 390 -29.69 -8.39 4.46
CA PRO A 390 -30.28 -7.12 4.02
C PRO A 390 -31.11 -6.42 5.11
N GLN A 391 -31.74 -7.20 5.99
CA GLN A 391 -32.47 -6.68 7.15
C GLN A 391 -31.51 -6.03 8.17
N LEU A 392 -30.36 -6.63 8.42
CA LEU A 392 -29.32 -6.04 9.28
C LEU A 392 -28.71 -4.80 8.60
N ALA A 393 -28.44 -4.88 7.30
CA ALA A 393 -27.87 -3.81 6.49
C ALA A 393 -28.82 -2.61 6.35
N SER A 394 -30.15 -2.80 6.46
CA SER A 394 -31.13 -1.72 6.41
C SER A 394 -30.91 -0.63 7.48
N ALA A 395 -30.24 -0.96 8.59
CA ALA A 395 -29.88 0.03 9.60
C ALA A 395 -28.75 0.97 9.11
N LEU A 396 -27.94 0.56 8.14
CA LEU A 396 -26.84 1.33 7.54
C LEU A 396 -27.29 2.28 6.43
N VAL A 397 -28.59 2.42 6.17
CA VAL A 397 -29.10 3.28 5.09
C VAL A 397 -28.55 4.71 5.25
N PRO A 398 -27.88 5.25 4.21
CA PRO A 398 -27.29 6.57 4.29
C PRO A 398 -28.39 7.62 4.44
N THR A 399 -28.14 8.58 5.32
CA THR A 399 -28.98 9.76 5.52
C THR A 399 -28.20 10.99 5.07
N VAL A 400 -28.92 12.01 4.61
CA VAL A 400 -28.36 13.29 4.18
C VAL A 400 -27.51 13.99 5.26
N PHE A 401 -27.74 13.66 6.53
CA PHE A 401 -27.02 14.23 7.68
C PHE A 401 -25.68 13.53 7.98
N ASN A 402 -25.30 12.50 7.23
CA ASN A 402 -24.04 11.81 7.45
C ASN A 402 -22.86 12.55 6.83
N ASP A 403 -21.69 12.43 7.46
CA ASP A 403 -20.44 12.94 6.90
C ASP A 403 -20.17 12.27 5.54
N SER A 404 -19.61 13.02 4.58
CA SER A 404 -19.35 12.56 3.21
C SER A 404 -18.65 11.19 3.13
N ALA A 405 -17.61 10.99 3.93
CA ALA A 405 -16.87 9.73 3.97
C ALA A 405 -17.71 8.56 4.49
N THR A 406 -18.48 8.77 5.56
CA THR A 406 -19.35 7.72 6.13
C THR A 406 -20.52 7.39 5.22
N LEU A 407 -21.04 8.40 4.51
CA LEU A 407 -22.10 8.24 3.52
C LEU A 407 -21.62 7.33 2.38
N LEU A 408 -20.45 7.63 1.80
CA LEU A 408 -19.89 6.83 0.70
C LEU A 408 -19.59 5.38 1.13
N ALA A 409 -19.03 5.19 2.33
CA ALA A 409 -18.76 3.84 2.85
C ALA A 409 -20.06 3.03 3.04
N ARG A 410 -21.12 3.65 3.57
CA ARG A 410 -22.45 3.03 3.69
C ARG A 410 -23.07 2.72 2.34
N PHE A 411 -22.94 3.65 1.41
CA PHE A 411 -23.45 3.51 0.04
C PHE A 411 -22.76 2.34 -0.68
N ASN A 412 -21.44 2.21 -0.56
CA ASN A 412 -20.68 1.09 -1.13
C ASN A 412 -21.15 -0.26 -0.56
N MET A 413 -21.22 -0.38 0.78
CA MET A 413 -21.69 -1.62 1.41
C MET A 413 -23.09 -2.02 1.00
N LEU A 414 -24.04 -1.08 0.98
CA LEU A 414 -25.40 -1.40 0.56
C LEU A 414 -25.49 -1.77 -0.91
N SER A 415 -24.64 -1.19 -1.75
CA SER A 415 -24.55 -1.57 -3.16
C SER A 415 -24.09 -3.02 -3.30
N LEU A 416 -23.10 -3.44 -2.52
CA LEU A 416 -22.65 -4.84 -2.48
C LEU A 416 -23.76 -5.78 -1.94
N VAL A 417 -24.50 -5.38 -0.89
CA VAL A 417 -25.58 -6.21 -0.30
C VAL A 417 -26.68 -6.46 -1.33
N TYR A 418 -27.10 -5.42 -2.06
CA TYR A 418 -28.15 -5.55 -3.06
C TYR A 418 -27.68 -6.21 -4.36
N LEU A 419 -26.37 -6.27 -4.61
CA LEU A 419 -25.81 -7.03 -5.72
C LEU A 419 -25.88 -8.54 -5.45
N GLU A 420 -25.68 -8.97 -4.20
CA GLU A 420 -25.76 -10.39 -3.79
C GLU A 420 -27.19 -10.95 -3.73
N GLU A 421 -28.22 -10.11 -3.50
CA GLU A 421 -29.63 -10.55 -3.40
C GLU A 421 -30.27 -10.99 -4.75
N GLY A 422 -29.69 -10.57 -5.89
CA GLY A 422 -30.24 -10.83 -7.21
C GLY A 422 -31.58 -10.10 -7.50
N GLU A 423 -31.94 -9.99 -8.78
CA GLU A 423 -33.11 -9.21 -9.24
C GLU A 423 -34.48 -9.82 -8.88
N GLU A 424 -34.54 -11.11 -8.47
CA GLU A 424 -35.79 -11.86 -8.28
C GLU A 424 -36.32 -11.88 -6.83
N GLY A 425 -35.55 -11.35 -5.87
CA GLY A 425 -36.03 -11.16 -4.49
C GLY A 425 -36.96 -9.96 -4.36
N GLN A 426 -37.51 -9.73 -3.17
CA GLN A 426 -38.14 -8.44 -2.79
C GLN A 426 -37.16 -7.24 -2.84
N GLY A 427 -35.98 -7.38 -3.48
CA GLY A 427 -34.83 -6.48 -3.54
C GLY A 427 -34.94 -5.29 -4.49
N GLY A 428 -35.97 -5.23 -5.35
CA GLY A 428 -36.25 -4.02 -6.15
C GLY A 428 -36.53 -2.77 -5.29
N GLN A 429 -36.91 -2.96 -4.02
CA GLN A 429 -37.12 -1.86 -3.08
C GLN A 429 -35.79 -1.24 -2.60
N GLY A 430 -34.74 -2.06 -2.39
CA GLY A 430 -33.43 -1.60 -1.93
C GLY A 430 -32.71 -0.71 -2.94
N LEU A 431 -32.70 -1.13 -4.21
CA LEU A 431 -32.17 -0.35 -5.33
C LEU A 431 -32.92 0.98 -5.52
N ALA A 432 -34.25 0.95 -5.35
CA ALA A 432 -35.06 2.16 -5.39
C ALA A 432 -34.67 3.15 -4.28
N TYR A 433 -34.42 2.69 -3.05
CA TYR A 433 -33.95 3.55 -1.96
C TYR A 433 -32.56 4.14 -2.22
N LEU A 434 -31.61 3.36 -2.77
CA LEU A 434 -30.29 3.89 -3.13
C LEU A 434 -30.41 4.97 -4.21
N TYR A 435 -31.27 4.75 -5.20
CA TYR A 435 -31.51 5.74 -6.26
C TYR A 435 -32.25 6.99 -5.76
N GLU A 436 -33.23 6.83 -4.86
CA GLU A 436 -33.89 7.95 -4.17
C GLU A 436 -32.89 8.75 -3.34
N HIS A 437 -31.95 8.09 -2.66
CA HIS A 437 -30.89 8.76 -1.93
C HIS A 437 -29.97 9.54 -2.88
N LEU A 438 -29.53 8.93 -3.99
CA LEU A 438 -28.76 9.61 -5.03
C LEU A 438 -29.52 10.84 -5.59
N SER A 439 -30.82 10.71 -5.79
CA SER A 439 -31.71 11.80 -6.25
C SER A 439 -31.83 12.91 -5.20
N SER A 440 -31.85 12.56 -3.90
CA SER A 440 -31.82 13.55 -2.82
C SER A 440 -30.50 14.32 -2.79
N LEU A 441 -29.36 13.64 -2.98
CA LEU A 441 -28.05 14.28 -3.11
C LEU A 441 -28.00 15.21 -4.32
N LEU A 442 -28.54 14.77 -5.46
CA LEU A 442 -28.66 15.58 -6.66
C LEU A 442 -29.45 16.86 -6.40
N SER A 443 -30.63 16.77 -5.77
CA SER A 443 -31.47 17.94 -5.46
C SER A 443 -30.75 18.96 -4.57
N MET A 444 -29.87 18.50 -3.68
CA MET A 444 -29.03 19.38 -2.87
C MET A 444 -27.93 20.05 -3.69
N VAL A 445 -27.27 19.31 -4.58
CA VAL A 445 -26.27 19.87 -5.50
C VAL A 445 -26.90 20.92 -6.42
N GLU A 446 -28.12 20.70 -6.91
CA GLU A 446 -28.88 21.68 -7.71
C GLU A 446 -29.13 22.99 -6.96
N ASN A 447 -29.32 22.94 -5.65
CA ASN A 447 -29.54 24.12 -4.81
C ASN A 447 -28.24 24.86 -4.43
N GLY A 448 -27.08 24.46 -4.96
CA GLY A 448 -25.80 25.16 -4.76
C GLY A 448 -25.08 24.84 -3.46
N CYS A 449 -25.05 23.56 -3.08
CA CYS A 449 -24.37 23.06 -1.87
C CYS A 449 -22.83 23.15 -1.91
N SER A 450 -22.20 22.81 -0.78
CA SER A 450 -20.74 22.85 -0.59
C SER A 450 -19.98 21.96 -1.59
N ARG A 451 -18.72 22.31 -1.87
CA ARG A 451 -17.82 21.53 -2.75
C ARG A 451 -17.71 20.06 -2.34
N GLU A 452 -17.74 19.79 -1.04
CA GLU A 452 -17.65 18.43 -0.49
C GLU A 452 -18.87 17.58 -0.89
N LEU A 453 -20.08 18.12 -0.83
CA LEU A 453 -21.30 17.42 -1.23
C LEU A 453 -21.35 17.16 -2.73
N VAL A 454 -20.87 18.11 -3.55
CA VAL A 454 -20.71 17.91 -5.00
C VAL A 454 -19.81 16.70 -5.27
N VAL A 455 -18.63 16.65 -4.65
CA VAL A 455 -17.69 15.52 -4.82
C VAL A 455 -18.32 14.21 -4.31
N THR A 456 -19.05 14.27 -3.20
CA THR A 456 -19.75 13.10 -2.63
C THR A 456 -20.80 12.57 -3.59
N PHE A 457 -21.60 13.43 -4.21
CA PHE A 457 -22.59 13.04 -5.21
C PHE A 457 -21.95 12.35 -6.42
N PHE A 458 -20.91 12.94 -7.02
CA PHE A 458 -20.25 12.34 -8.19
C PHE A 458 -19.60 10.99 -7.85
N ARG A 459 -19.03 10.85 -6.65
CA ARG A 459 -18.49 9.56 -6.17
C ARG A 459 -19.59 8.52 -5.94
N ALA A 460 -20.72 8.93 -5.35
CA ALA A 460 -21.87 8.05 -5.15
C ALA A 460 -22.50 7.62 -6.49
N ALA A 461 -22.61 8.54 -7.45
CA ALA A 461 -23.07 8.25 -8.81
C ALA A 461 -22.14 7.26 -9.52
N PHE A 462 -20.82 7.44 -9.38
CA PHE A 462 -19.85 6.47 -9.90
C PHE A 462 -20.01 5.09 -9.27
N LEU A 463 -20.10 4.99 -7.94
CA LEU A 463 -20.31 3.71 -7.25
C LEU A 463 -21.62 3.03 -7.70
N PHE A 464 -22.70 3.80 -7.83
CA PHE A 464 -23.98 3.27 -8.30
C PHE A 464 -23.87 2.71 -9.72
N LEU A 465 -23.21 3.44 -10.63
CA LEU A 465 -22.98 2.98 -12.00
C LEU A 465 -22.05 1.77 -12.03
N TYR A 466 -21.00 1.75 -11.21
CA TYR A 466 -20.07 0.63 -11.16
C TYR A 466 -20.76 -0.72 -10.90
N TYR A 467 -21.69 -0.76 -9.94
CA TYR A 467 -22.42 -1.99 -9.63
C TYR A 467 -23.68 -2.20 -10.50
N PHE A 468 -24.41 -1.13 -10.83
CA PHE A 468 -25.76 -1.22 -11.42
C PHE A 468 -25.89 -0.62 -12.83
N CYS A 469 -24.80 -0.46 -13.59
CA CYS A 469 -24.86 0.06 -14.96
C CYS A 469 -25.78 -0.76 -15.89
N HIS A 470 -25.90 -2.08 -15.64
CA HIS A 470 -26.76 -2.99 -16.40
C HIS A 470 -28.26 -2.66 -16.29
N VAL A 471 -28.68 -1.92 -15.24
CA VAL A 471 -30.08 -1.54 -15.05
C VAL A 471 -30.40 -0.26 -15.84
N GLU A 472 -30.81 -0.45 -17.11
CA GLU A 472 -31.04 0.64 -18.08
C GLU A 472 -32.02 1.73 -17.60
N ARG A 473 -32.99 1.41 -16.75
CA ARG A 473 -33.99 2.38 -16.28
C ARG A 473 -33.35 3.51 -15.46
N TYR A 474 -32.52 3.13 -14.49
CA TYR A 474 -31.86 4.08 -13.60
C TYR A 474 -30.69 4.77 -14.28
N SER A 475 -29.93 4.07 -15.12
CA SER A 475 -28.82 4.67 -15.84
C SER A 475 -29.28 5.72 -16.87
N ASN A 476 -30.41 5.49 -17.56
CA ASN A 476 -30.99 6.48 -18.47
C ASN A 476 -31.62 7.67 -17.75
N ASP A 477 -32.29 7.44 -16.61
CA ASP A 477 -32.84 8.54 -15.82
C ASP A 477 -31.72 9.41 -15.23
N LEU A 478 -30.65 8.79 -14.70
CA LEU A 478 -29.47 9.47 -14.22
C LEU A 478 -28.82 10.33 -15.31
N THR A 479 -28.70 9.83 -16.54
CA THR A 479 -28.20 10.62 -17.68
C THR A 479 -29.03 11.87 -17.94
N LYS A 480 -30.36 11.77 -17.89
CA LYS A 480 -31.25 12.94 -18.06
C LYS A 480 -31.08 13.95 -16.94
N GLN A 481 -31.04 13.48 -15.70
CA GLN A 481 -30.85 14.30 -14.51
C GLN A 481 -29.49 15.01 -14.52
N LEU A 482 -28.42 14.30 -14.89
CA LEU A 482 -27.08 14.84 -15.06
C LEU A 482 -27.03 15.92 -16.16
N CYS A 483 -27.75 15.74 -17.27
CA CYS A 483 -27.86 16.76 -18.31
C CYS A 483 -28.58 18.03 -17.81
N LEU A 484 -29.66 17.89 -17.04
CA LEU A 484 -30.36 19.01 -16.42
C LEU A 484 -29.46 19.75 -15.41
N LEU A 485 -28.73 19.00 -14.59
CA LEU A 485 -27.77 19.55 -13.64
C LEU A 485 -26.67 20.36 -14.35
N TYR A 486 -26.14 19.85 -15.46
CA TYR A 486 -25.10 20.52 -16.23
C TYR A 486 -25.56 21.88 -16.77
N LEU A 487 -26.78 21.95 -17.31
CA LEU A 487 -27.37 23.21 -17.79
C LEU A 487 -27.52 24.26 -16.69
N ASN A 488 -27.95 23.83 -15.50
CA ASN A 488 -28.13 24.72 -14.36
C ASN A 488 -26.78 25.16 -13.75
N HIS A 489 -25.76 24.29 -13.80
CA HIS A 489 -24.47 24.50 -13.15
C HIS A 489 -23.28 24.14 -14.06
N THR A 490 -23.00 24.98 -15.05
CA THR A 490 -21.87 24.82 -15.98
C THR A 490 -20.51 24.68 -15.28
N LYS A 491 -20.38 25.20 -14.05
CA LYS A 491 -19.19 25.11 -13.17
C LYS A 491 -18.74 23.68 -12.92
N LEU A 492 -19.66 22.72 -12.99
CA LEU A 492 -19.41 21.32 -12.66
C LEU A 492 -18.73 20.53 -13.79
N ALA A 493 -18.49 21.14 -14.96
CA ALA A 493 -17.89 20.48 -16.11
C ALA A 493 -16.68 19.54 -15.80
N PRO A 494 -15.69 19.91 -14.96
CA PRO A 494 -14.58 19.01 -14.63
C PRO A 494 -15.01 17.71 -13.93
N HIS A 495 -16.07 17.75 -13.13
CA HIS A 495 -16.61 16.56 -12.46
C HIS A 495 -17.34 15.63 -13.43
N PHE A 496 -18.01 16.18 -14.45
CA PHE A 496 -18.62 15.39 -15.52
C PHE A 496 -17.56 14.70 -16.40
N ILE A 497 -16.47 15.40 -16.75
CA ILE A 497 -15.34 14.81 -17.47
C ILE A 497 -14.75 13.67 -16.64
N ASN A 498 -14.44 13.92 -15.37
CA ASN A 498 -13.89 12.89 -14.49
C ASN A 498 -14.81 11.67 -14.34
N LEU A 499 -16.13 11.87 -14.22
CA LEU A 499 -17.09 10.77 -14.17
C LEU A 499 -17.09 9.95 -15.47
N ALA A 500 -17.09 10.61 -16.63
CA ALA A 500 -17.03 9.93 -17.92
C ALA A 500 -15.72 9.14 -18.10
N ASP A 501 -14.57 9.72 -17.72
CA ASP A 501 -13.27 9.07 -17.83
C ASP A 501 -13.19 7.84 -16.91
N GLN A 502 -13.53 7.99 -15.62
CA GLN A 502 -13.45 6.90 -14.66
C GLN A 502 -14.43 5.76 -14.99
N THR A 503 -15.62 6.08 -15.51
CA THR A 503 -16.56 5.04 -15.97
C THR A 503 -16.05 4.34 -17.22
N GLN A 504 -15.40 5.03 -18.16
CA GLN A 504 -14.83 4.43 -19.36
C GLN A 504 -13.60 3.54 -19.07
N ASP A 505 -12.74 3.95 -18.12
CA ASP A 505 -11.55 3.19 -17.70
C ASP A 505 -11.92 1.88 -16.98
N ARG A 506 -12.92 1.94 -16.09
CA ARG A 506 -13.30 0.82 -15.21
C ARG A 506 -14.43 -0.05 -15.80
N LEU A 507 -15.29 0.50 -16.65
CA LEU A 507 -16.44 -0.20 -17.27
C LEU A 507 -16.30 -0.19 -18.80
N SER A 508 -15.23 -0.79 -19.32
CA SER A 508 -14.95 -0.84 -20.76
C SER A 508 -16.01 -1.56 -21.60
N GLU A 509 -16.87 -2.36 -20.96
CA GLU A 509 -17.97 -3.09 -21.61
C GLU A 509 -19.25 -2.25 -21.74
N SER A 510 -19.39 -1.16 -20.98
CA SER A 510 -20.61 -0.36 -20.95
C SER A 510 -20.56 0.82 -21.94
N SER A 511 -21.64 1.03 -22.69
CA SER A 511 -21.79 2.18 -23.61
C SER A 511 -22.36 3.43 -22.93
N TRP A 512 -22.50 3.42 -21.61
CA TRP A 512 -23.16 4.49 -20.86
C TRP A 512 -22.40 5.82 -20.91
N SER A 513 -21.06 5.79 -20.78
CA SER A 513 -20.22 7.01 -20.84
C SER A 513 -20.35 7.71 -22.20
N VAL A 514 -20.31 6.94 -23.29
CA VAL A 514 -20.55 7.44 -24.66
C VAL A 514 -21.98 7.99 -24.80
N GLY A 515 -22.97 7.32 -24.20
CA GLY A 515 -24.36 7.77 -24.14
C GLY A 515 -24.53 9.11 -23.41
N LEU A 516 -23.87 9.30 -22.27
CA LEU A 516 -23.84 10.56 -21.52
C LEU A 516 -23.21 11.68 -22.33
N LEU A 517 -22.04 11.44 -22.95
CA LEU A 517 -21.34 12.43 -23.77
C LEU A 517 -22.18 12.85 -25.00
N LYS A 518 -22.86 11.91 -25.66
CA LYS A 518 -23.84 12.21 -26.74
C LYS A 518 -25.00 13.07 -26.24
N ALA A 519 -25.54 12.76 -25.06
CA ALA A 519 -26.63 13.55 -24.47
C ALA A 519 -26.18 14.97 -24.11
N LEU A 520 -24.99 15.13 -23.52
CA LEU A 520 -24.40 16.42 -23.18
C LEU A 520 -24.08 17.25 -24.43
N GLN A 521 -23.56 16.63 -25.49
CA GLN A 521 -23.33 17.30 -26.78
C GLN A 521 -24.62 17.93 -27.29
N ARG A 522 -25.71 17.15 -27.33
CA ARG A 522 -27.02 17.63 -27.78
C ARG A 522 -27.48 18.83 -26.98
N VAL A 523 -27.41 18.72 -25.65
CA VAL A 523 -27.83 19.77 -24.70
C VAL A 523 -27.02 21.05 -24.86
N ILE A 524 -25.71 20.96 -25.06
CA ILE A 524 -24.84 22.12 -25.30
C ILE A 524 -25.17 22.80 -26.64
N THR A 525 -25.39 22.00 -27.69
CA THR A 525 -25.64 22.52 -29.04
C THR A 525 -27.03 23.15 -29.21
N GLU A 526 -28.01 22.72 -28.40
CA GLU A 526 -29.38 23.27 -28.37
C GLU A 526 -29.50 24.51 -27.46
N ALA A 527 -28.46 24.88 -26.70
CA ALA A 527 -28.49 26.01 -25.77
C ALA A 527 -28.48 27.38 -26.47
N PRO A 528 -29.33 28.34 -26.05
CA PRO A 528 -29.39 29.66 -26.69
C PRO A 528 -28.16 30.52 -26.38
N LEU A 529 -27.43 30.92 -27.43
CA LEU A 529 -26.20 31.73 -27.33
C LEU A 529 -26.38 33.08 -26.64
N THR A 530 -27.60 33.63 -26.61
CA THR A 530 -27.92 34.94 -26.03
C THR A 530 -27.91 34.97 -24.50
N GLN A 531 -27.88 33.81 -23.84
CA GLN A 531 -27.92 33.69 -22.37
C GLN A 531 -26.58 33.22 -21.77
N LEU A 532 -25.57 32.93 -22.59
CA LEU A 532 -24.30 32.33 -22.15
C LEU A 532 -23.28 33.41 -21.75
N THR A 533 -22.70 33.29 -20.55
CA THR A 533 -21.55 34.12 -20.17
C THR A 533 -20.26 33.59 -20.81
N SER A 534 -19.22 34.43 -20.95
CA SER A 534 -17.90 33.99 -21.47
C SER A 534 -17.32 32.79 -20.69
N HIS A 535 -17.56 32.74 -19.38
CA HIS A 535 -17.12 31.63 -18.54
C HIS A 535 -17.91 30.33 -18.75
N ASP A 536 -19.20 30.42 -19.03
CA ASP A 536 -20.03 29.24 -19.36
C ASP A 536 -19.62 28.66 -20.71
N LEU A 537 -19.32 29.54 -21.67
CA LEU A 537 -18.84 29.16 -22.99
C LEU A 537 -17.50 28.41 -22.93
N SER A 538 -16.53 28.90 -22.15
CA SER A 538 -15.25 28.21 -21.93
C SER A 538 -15.45 26.79 -21.37
N ARG A 539 -16.42 26.59 -20.47
CA ARG A 539 -16.71 25.26 -19.89
C ARG A 539 -17.45 24.35 -20.85
N HIS A 540 -18.38 24.88 -21.64
CA HIS A 540 -19.04 24.16 -22.72
C HIS A 540 -18.01 23.68 -23.76
N LEU A 541 -17.06 24.53 -24.13
CA LEU A 541 -15.99 24.17 -25.07
C LEU A 541 -15.05 23.10 -24.49
N LYS A 542 -14.74 23.13 -23.19
CA LYS A 542 -13.96 22.07 -22.54
C LYS A 542 -14.69 20.72 -22.54
N MET A 543 -16.01 20.71 -22.30
CA MET A 543 -16.81 19.50 -22.46
C MET A 543 -16.84 19.02 -23.91
N LEU A 544 -17.05 19.92 -24.87
CA LEU A 544 -17.06 19.57 -26.29
C LEU A 544 -15.69 19.06 -26.77
N ALA A 545 -14.58 19.55 -26.21
CA ALA A 545 -13.26 19.02 -26.51
C ALA A 545 -13.16 17.55 -26.08
N ARG A 546 -13.64 17.21 -24.88
CA ARG A 546 -13.68 15.82 -24.41
C ARG A 546 -14.64 14.95 -25.24
N VAL A 547 -15.79 15.49 -25.64
CA VAL A 547 -16.73 14.82 -26.57
C VAL A 547 -16.08 14.55 -27.93
N ALA A 548 -15.22 15.46 -28.40
CA ALA A 548 -14.52 15.35 -29.68
C ALA A 548 -13.36 14.34 -29.66
N GLU A 549 -12.93 13.85 -28.49
CA GLU A 549 -11.97 12.74 -28.38
C GLU A 549 -12.63 11.38 -28.69
N GLU A 550 -13.96 11.27 -28.49
CA GLU A 550 -14.69 10.02 -28.70
C GLU A 550 -15.05 9.78 -30.17
N GLY A 551 -14.39 8.80 -30.79
CA GLY A 551 -14.57 8.45 -32.21
C GLY A 551 -15.98 7.98 -32.60
N GLU A 552 -16.78 7.48 -31.65
CA GLU A 552 -18.15 6.99 -31.90
C GLU A 552 -19.21 8.09 -31.98
N ILE A 553 -18.86 9.35 -31.69
CA ILE A 553 -19.79 10.48 -31.62
C ILE A 553 -19.73 11.30 -32.91
N ILE A 554 -20.89 11.60 -33.49
CA ILE A 554 -20.98 12.43 -34.70
C ILE A 554 -20.86 13.91 -34.31
N GLN A 555 -19.86 14.62 -34.83
CA GLN A 555 -19.49 15.96 -34.39
C GLN A 555 -20.09 17.13 -35.20
N GLN A 556 -21.02 16.86 -36.12
CA GLN A 556 -21.63 17.91 -36.96
C GLN A 556 -22.33 18.99 -36.14
N SER A 557 -23.05 18.62 -35.07
CA SER A 557 -23.72 19.57 -34.18
C SER A 557 -22.71 20.45 -33.42
N SER A 558 -21.60 19.86 -32.95
CA SER A 558 -20.48 20.59 -32.32
C SER A 558 -19.92 21.67 -33.26
N LEU A 559 -19.74 21.35 -34.55
CA LEU A 559 -19.25 22.29 -35.57
C LEU A 559 -20.26 23.39 -35.89
N THR A 560 -21.55 23.06 -36.01
CA THR A 560 -22.59 24.09 -36.20
C THR A 560 -22.66 25.06 -35.04
N PHE A 561 -22.47 24.56 -33.82
CA PHE A 561 -22.39 25.40 -32.61
C PHE A 561 -21.14 26.30 -32.64
N LEU A 562 -19.95 25.76 -32.94
CA LEU A 562 -18.73 26.56 -33.12
C LEU A 562 -18.87 27.63 -34.20
N PHE A 563 -19.47 27.30 -35.34
CA PHE A 563 -19.74 28.24 -36.41
C PHE A 563 -20.64 29.39 -35.93
N SER A 564 -21.71 29.08 -35.19
CA SER A 564 -22.62 30.11 -34.66
C SER A 564 -21.98 31.04 -33.61
N ILE A 565 -20.97 30.57 -32.88
CA ILE A 565 -20.18 31.37 -31.94
C ILE A 565 -19.25 32.33 -32.68
N VAL A 566 -18.56 31.84 -33.72
CA VAL A 566 -17.54 32.62 -34.47
C VAL A 566 -18.19 33.53 -35.52
N ALA A 567 -19.43 33.24 -35.93
CA ALA A 567 -20.12 33.99 -36.97
C ALA A 567 -20.22 35.52 -36.65
N PRO A 568 -20.07 36.39 -37.66
CA PRO A 568 -20.05 37.85 -37.48
C PRO A 568 -21.35 38.44 -36.95
N SER A 569 -22.47 37.75 -37.18
CA SER A 569 -23.82 38.23 -36.86
C SER A 569 -24.17 38.11 -35.37
N SER A 570 -23.38 37.36 -34.58
CA SER A 570 -23.74 36.91 -33.23
C SER A 570 -22.75 37.30 -32.12
N SER A 571 -21.55 37.83 -32.40
CA SER A 571 -20.46 37.86 -31.40
C SER A 571 -19.84 39.23 -31.10
N SER A 572 -20.15 39.80 -29.93
CA SER A 572 -19.30 40.79 -29.23
C SER A 572 -18.05 40.15 -28.58
N LEU A 573 -17.94 38.82 -28.65
CA LEU A 573 -16.88 38.01 -28.02
C LEU A 573 -15.61 37.94 -28.88
N CYS A 574 -15.74 37.84 -30.21
CA CYS A 574 -14.59 37.80 -31.14
C CYS A 574 -13.86 39.16 -31.19
N THR A 575 -14.58 40.26 -30.95
CA THR A 575 -14.03 41.60 -30.78
C THR A 575 -13.34 41.84 -29.44
N GLY A 576 -13.66 41.03 -28.41
CA GLY A 576 -13.10 41.14 -27.07
C GLY A 576 -11.71 40.53 -26.91
N GLY A 577 -11.29 39.63 -27.83
CA GLY A 577 -9.95 39.05 -27.86
C GLY A 577 -9.56 38.24 -26.62
N ASP A 578 -10.50 37.49 -26.02
CA ASP A 578 -10.19 36.66 -24.84
C ASP A 578 -9.38 35.41 -25.23
N TRP A 579 -8.05 35.53 -25.14
CA TRP A 579 -7.08 34.47 -25.44
C TRP A 579 -7.44 33.09 -24.90
N ARG A 580 -8.07 33.00 -23.71
CA ARG A 580 -8.46 31.70 -23.12
C ARG A 580 -9.59 31.03 -23.90
N LEU A 581 -10.58 31.81 -24.31
CA LEU A 581 -11.70 31.32 -25.11
C LEU A 581 -11.23 30.86 -26.48
N GLY A 582 -10.32 31.62 -27.12
CA GLY A 582 -9.72 31.25 -28.41
C GLY A 582 -8.99 29.90 -28.33
N ASN A 583 -8.20 29.68 -27.27
CA ASN A 583 -7.54 28.39 -27.03
C ASN A 583 -8.51 27.24 -26.77
N ASP A 584 -9.64 27.50 -26.09
CA ASP A 584 -10.66 26.48 -25.87
C ASP A 584 -11.33 26.07 -27.20
N ILE A 585 -11.59 27.01 -28.11
CA ILE A 585 -12.09 26.72 -29.47
C ILE A 585 -11.06 25.92 -30.28
N LEU A 586 -9.80 26.37 -30.29
CA LEU A 586 -8.71 25.68 -30.98
C LEU A 586 -8.49 24.26 -30.45
N ARG A 587 -8.72 24.02 -29.14
CA ARG A 587 -8.65 22.68 -28.55
C ARG A 587 -9.72 21.76 -29.12
N VAL A 588 -10.96 22.23 -29.30
CA VAL A 588 -12.01 21.43 -29.95
C VAL A 588 -11.63 21.15 -31.41
N CYS A 589 -11.21 22.18 -32.15
CA CYS A 589 -10.76 22.02 -33.54
C CYS A 589 -9.61 21.02 -33.67
N ARG A 590 -8.64 21.02 -32.73
CA ARG A 590 -7.53 20.07 -32.71
C ARG A 590 -7.99 18.62 -32.56
N HIS A 591 -8.91 18.33 -31.64
CA HIS A 591 -9.45 16.97 -31.50
C HIS A 591 -10.25 16.54 -32.73
N LEU A 592 -11.00 17.47 -33.34
CA LEU A 592 -11.73 17.22 -34.58
C LEU A 592 -10.80 16.94 -35.79
N LEU A 593 -9.59 17.52 -35.82
CA LEU A 593 -8.61 17.22 -36.87
C LEU A 593 -8.09 15.78 -36.83
N VAL A 594 -8.11 15.14 -35.66
CA VAL A 594 -7.66 13.75 -35.46
C VAL A 594 -8.83 12.75 -35.48
N HIS A 595 -10.06 13.26 -35.56
CA HIS A 595 -11.27 12.44 -35.41
C HIS A 595 -11.48 11.47 -36.60
N PRO A 596 -11.93 10.20 -36.35
CA PRO A 596 -12.11 9.19 -37.40
C PRO A 596 -13.04 9.62 -38.55
N SER A 597 -14.02 10.49 -38.27
CA SER A 597 -15.03 10.97 -39.22
C SER A 597 -14.67 12.30 -39.92
N LEU A 598 -13.39 12.69 -39.93
CA LEU A 598 -12.91 13.94 -40.54
C LEU A 598 -13.41 14.18 -41.97
N ASP A 599 -13.56 13.15 -42.80
CA ASP A 599 -13.98 13.29 -44.21
C ASP A 599 -15.35 13.98 -44.34
N SER A 600 -16.25 13.73 -43.39
CA SER A 600 -17.58 14.35 -43.33
C SER A 600 -17.56 15.75 -42.70
N LEU A 601 -16.47 16.09 -42.00
CA LEU A 601 -16.31 17.30 -41.19
C LEU A 601 -15.31 18.30 -41.79
N LEU A 602 -14.67 17.96 -42.91
CA LEU A 602 -13.60 18.75 -43.52
C LEU A 602 -14.06 20.14 -43.93
N THR A 603 -15.16 20.24 -44.68
CA THR A 603 -15.70 21.55 -45.12
C THR A 603 -16.17 22.40 -43.94
N PRO A 604 -17.02 21.90 -43.01
CA PRO A 604 -17.47 22.72 -41.88
C PRO A 604 -16.32 23.13 -40.92
N LEU A 605 -15.31 22.29 -40.73
CA LEU A 605 -14.14 22.62 -39.92
C LEU A 605 -13.24 23.67 -40.60
N ALA A 606 -13.05 23.56 -41.92
CA ALA A 606 -12.32 24.56 -42.70
C ALA A 606 -12.98 25.94 -42.59
N ASP A 607 -14.31 26.00 -42.69
CA ASP A 607 -15.10 27.23 -42.57
C ASP A 607 -14.91 27.88 -41.19
N VAL A 608 -14.98 27.11 -40.10
CA VAL A 608 -14.76 27.63 -38.73
C VAL A 608 -13.33 28.17 -38.56
N LEU A 609 -12.31 27.43 -39.01
CA LEU A 609 -10.92 27.85 -38.91
C LEU A 609 -10.65 29.13 -39.74
N GLN A 610 -11.21 29.22 -40.95
CA GLN A 610 -11.09 30.41 -41.78
C GLN A 610 -11.79 31.62 -41.15
N LEU A 611 -12.95 31.42 -40.52
CA LEU A 611 -13.63 32.49 -39.80
C LEU A 611 -12.82 33.00 -38.59
N LEU A 612 -12.13 32.11 -37.86
CA LEU A 612 -11.21 32.49 -36.78
C LEU A 612 -10.03 33.33 -37.29
N VAL A 613 -9.43 32.93 -38.41
CA VAL A 613 -8.32 33.69 -39.04
C VAL A 613 -8.76 35.10 -39.45
N CYS A 614 -10.00 35.25 -39.95
CA CYS A 614 -10.49 36.53 -40.47
C CYS A 614 -11.05 37.48 -39.41
N HIS A 615 -11.62 36.98 -38.31
CA HIS A 615 -12.47 37.78 -37.42
C HIS A 615 -12.05 37.79 -35.94
N TYR A 616 -11.12 36.93 -35.51
CA TYR A 616 -10.70 36.90 -34.10
C TYR A 616 -9.69 38.00 -33.81
N ALA A 617 -9.77 38.74 -32.70
CA ALA A 617 -8.89 39.89 -32.46
C ALA A 617 -7.43 39.54 -32.09
N ASP A 618 -7.18 38.36 -31.50
CA ASP A 618 -5.86 37.93 -31.02
C ASP A 618 -5.01 37.32 -32.15
N MET A 619 -3.78 37.83 -32.34
CA MET A 619 -2.88 37.38 -33.41
C MET A 619 -2.37 35.95 -33.22
N GLU A 620 -2.12 35.50 -31.99
CA GLU A 620 -1.65 34.14 -31.73
C GLU A 620 -2.72 33.12 -32.12
N ILE A 621 -3.98 33.39 -31.76
CA ILE A 621 -5.11 32.51 -32.11
C ILE A 621 -5.32 32.47 -33.62
N GLN A 622 -5.17 33.61 -34.32
CA GLN A 622 -5.23 33.65 -35.79
C GLN A 622 -4.13 32.81 -36.44
N ASP A 623 -2.89 32.91 -35.95
CA ASP A 623 -1.76 32.18 -36.51
C ASP A 623 -1.89 30.66 -36.28
N HIS A 624 -2.36 30.23 -35.10
CA HIS A 624 -2.66 28.83 -34.83
C HIS A 624 -3.84 28.31 -35.66
N ALA A 625 -4.90 29.10 -35.83
CA ALA A 625 -6.01 28.75 -36.71
C ALA A 625 -5.56 28.64 -38.18
N ARG A 626 -4.66 29.52 -38.64
CA ARG A 626 -4.06 29.46 -39.98
C ARG A 626 -3.19 28.22 -40.14
N LEU A 627 -2.43 27.85 -39.11
CA LEU A 627 -1.65 26.62 -39.10
C LEU A 627 -2.57 25.39 -39.22
N TYR A 628 -3.61 25.28 -38.40
CA TYR A 628 -4.59 24.20 -38.48
C TYR A 628 -5.33 24.14 -39.83
N TYR A 629 -5.70 25.29 -40.39
CA TYR A 629 -6.31 25.37 -41.72
C TYR A 629 -5.34 24.91 -42.82
N THR A 630 -4.06 25.27 -42.71
CA THR A 630 -3.02 24.82 -43.63
C THR A 630 -2.80 23.33 -43.50
N LEU A 631 -2.75 22.78 -42.28
CA LEU A 631 -2.63 21.34 -42.05
C LEU A 631 -3.81 20.57 -42.67
N LEU A 632 -5.05 21.05 -42.48
CA LEU A 632 -6.27 20.45 -43.04
C LEU A 632 -6.26 20.42 -44.58
N THR A 633 -5.73 21.47 -45.22
CA THR A 633 -5.77 21.64 -46.68
C THR A 633 -4.56 21.07 -47.41
N THR A 634 -3.42 20.90 -46.74
CA THR A 634 -2.14 20.51 -47.37
C THR A 634 -1.66 19.11 -47.01
N LEU A 635 -2.14 18.50 -45.92
CA LEU A 635 -1.71 17.17 -45.49
C LEU A 635 -2.76 16.10 -45.82
N SER A 636 -2.31 14.94 -46.29
CA SER A 636 -3.16 13.74 -46.35
C SER A 636 -3.49 13.24 -44.94
N ARG A 637 -4.62 12.53 -44.77
CA ARG A 637 -5.04 11.93 -43.48
C ARG A 637 -3.90 11.16 -42.81
N GLU A 638 -3.10 10.44 -43.59
CA GLU A 638 -1.93 9.67 -43.15
C GLU A 638 -0.81 10.55 -42.55
N LYS A 639 -0.63 11.79 -43.03
CA LYS A 639 0.36 12.74 -42.49
C LYS A 639 -0.17 13.54 -41.29
N LEU A 640 -1.48 13.77 -41.21
CA LEU A 640 -2.15 14.32 -40.02
C LEU A 640 -2.18 13.30 -38.86
N ALA A 641 -2.44 12.02 -39.14
CA ALA A 641 -2.18 10.92 -38.20
C ALA A 641 -0.67 10.76 -37.92
N GLY A 642 0.18 11.12 -38.89
CA GLY A 642 1.62 11.23 -38.74
C GLY A 642 2.09 12.22 -37.67
N THR A 643 1.23 13.12 -37.17
CA THR A 643 1.54 13.95 -36.00
C THR A 643 1.67 13.10 -34.74
N GLU A 644 0.88 12.03 -34.58
CA GLU A 644 1.05 11.05 -33.51
C GLU A 644 2.39 10.31 -33.68
N ARG A 645 2.73 9.89 -34.91
CA ARG A 645 4.05 9.30 -35.22
C ARG A 645 5.21 10.26 -34.92
N ALA A 646 5.04 11.55 -35.18
CA ALA A 646 6.04 12.57 -34.87
C ALA A 646 6.19 12.76 -33.35
N VAL A 647 5.09 12.79 -32.60
CA VAL A 647 5.08 12.80 -31.12
C VAL A 647 5.68 11.51 -30.55
N PHE A 648 5.46 10.35 -31.18
CA PHE A 648 6.12 9.10 -30.84
C PHE A 648 7.63 9.18 -31.05
N ARG A 649 8.09 9.70 -32.19
CA ARG A 649 9.51 9.87 -32.47
C ARG A 649 10.18 10.90 -31.56
N ASP A 650 9.48 11.97 -31.22
CA ASP A 650 9.98 13.03 -30.34
C ASP A 650 10.23 12.53 -28.92
N GLN A 651 9.48 11.52 -28.45
CA GLN A 651 9.74 10.88 -27.14
C GLN A 651 11.11 10.23 -27.06
N PHE A 652 11.64 9.70 -28.17
CA PHE A 652 12.99 9.12 -28.21
C PHE A 652 14.10 10.15 -28.32
N SER A 653 13.78 11.46 -28.40
CA SER A 653 14.79 12.52 -28.36
C SER A 653 15.41 12.67 -26.96
N ASP A 654 14.67 12.28 -25.91
CA ASP A 654 15.18 12.17 -24.56
C ASP A 654 16.01 10.88 -24.40
N SER A 655 17.28 11.03 -24.04
CA SER A 655 18.22 9.93 -23.84
C SER A 655 17.81 8.92 -22.76
N GLY A 656 16.89 9.26 -21.87
CA GLY A 656 16.38 8.38 -20.80
C GLY A 656 15.07 7.64 -21.13
N PHE A 657 14.38 8.00 -22.21
CA PHE A 657 13.05 7.48 -22.49
C PHE A 657 13.09 6.04 -23.00
N ALA A 658 12.32 5.15 -22.36
CA ALA A 658 12.13 3.73 -22.72
C ALA A 658 13.43 2.97 -23.07
N SER A 659 14.55 3.35 -22.45
CA SER A 659 15.89 2.83 -22.75
C SER A 659 16.39 1.78 -21.76
N GLU A 660 15.54 1.37 -20.82
CA GLU A 660 15.88 0.47 -19.72
C GLU A 660 15.00 -0.80 -19.75
N ILE A 661 15.62 -1.95 -19.49
CA ILE A 661 14.95 -3.26 -19.33
C ILE A 661 15.22 -3.74 -17.90
N THR A 662 14.17 -4.00 -17.13
CA THR A 662 14.29 -4.48 -15.75
C THR A 662 13.99 -5.98 -15.69
N LEU A 663 14.99 -6.78 -15.31
CA LEU A 663 14.84 -8.21 -15.11
C LEU A 663 14.83 -8.55 -13.61
N GLN A 664 13.95 -9.45 -13.20
CA GLN A 664 13.86 -9.90 -11.81
C GLN A 664 14.49 -11.27 -11.66
N TYR A 665 15.48 -11.38 -10.78
CA TYR A 665 16.15 -12.63 -10.44
C TYR A 665 15.99 -12.92 -8.95
N GLN A 666 15.95 -14.21 -8.60
CA GLN A 666 15.97 -14.63 -7.20
C GLN A 666 17.38 -15.10 -6.83
N LEU A 667 17.95 -14.51 -5.79
CA LEU A 667 19.22 -14.95 -5.24
C LEU A 667 18.96 -16.09 -4.25
N VAL A 668 19.46 -17.28 -4.56
CA VAL A 668 19.22 -18.52 -3.78
C VAL A 668 20.52 -19.17 -3.35
N HIS A 669 20.49 -19.88 -2.22
CA HIS A 669 21.59 -20.77 -1.83
C HIS A 669 21.60 -22.00 -2.75
N ILE A 670 22.75 -22.31 -3.34
CA ILE A 670 22.95 -23.56 -4.10
C ILE A 670 23.29 -24.68 -3.10
N ASN A 671 22.89 -25.93 -3.40
CA ASN A 671 22.83 -27.12 -2.53
C ASN A 671 24.11 -27.60 -1.81
N SER A 672 25.15 -26.78 -1.63
CA SER A 672 26.24 -27.07 -0.69
C SER A 672 25.77 -26.75 0.74
N HIS A 673 25.52 -27.78 1.54
CA HIS A 673 25.26 -27.65 2.97
C HIS A 673 26.58 -27.44 3.71
N ASP A 674 27.05 -26.19 3.71
CA ASP A 674 28.05 -25.73 4.66
C ASP A 674 27.36 -24.73 5.59
N SER A 675 27.24 -25.11 6.87
CA SER A 675 26.51 -24.34 7.88
C SER A 675 27.10 -22.94 8.10
N HIS A 676 28.38 -22.76 7.75
CA HIS A 676 29.05 -21.46 7.83
C HIS A 676 28.47 -20.43 6.84
N PHE A 677 27.84 -20.88 5.75
CA PHE A 677 27.29 -20.01 4.69
C PHE A 677 25.75 -19.96 4.68
N ASP A 678 25.09 -20.38 5.76
CA ASP A 678 23.63 -20.27 5.89
C ASP A 678 23.15 -18.83 6.08
N GLN A 679 24.09 -17.95 6.44
CA GLN A 679 23.85 -16.57 6.82
C GLN A 679 24.87 -15.66 6.12
N LEU A 680 24.47 -15.02 5.02
CA LEU A 680 25.33 -14.11 4.26
C LEU A 680 24.91 -12.66 4.49
N PHE A 681 25.86 -11.76 4.72
CA PHE A 681 25.62 -10.34 4.95
C PHE A 681 26.37 -9.45 3.97
N SER A 682 25.83 -8.25 3.71
CA SER A 682 26.46 -7.23 2.86
C SER A 682 26.92 -7.79 1.52
N ILE A 683 26.04 -8.52 0.84
CA ILE A 683 26.33 -9.17 -0.44
C ILE A 683 26.36 -8.08 -1.50
N ARG A 684 27.50 -7.88 -2.14
CA ARG A 684 27.67 -7.02 -3.30
C ARG A 684 27.83 -7.88 -4.54
N LEU A 685 26.85 -7.79 -5.43
CA LEU A 685 26.86 -8.44 -6.74
C LEU A 685 27.51 -7.50 -7.75
N HIS A 686 28.57 -7.96 -8.37
CA HIS A 686 29.28 -7.27 -9.44
C HIS A 686 29.04 -7.99 -10.77
N PHE A 687 28.73 -7.22 -11.81
CA PHE A 687 28.38 -7.74 -13.13
C PHE A 687 29.35 -7.20 -14.18
N SER A 688 29.93 -8.09 -14.97
CA SER A 688 30.73 -7.72 -16.14
C SER A 688 30.12 -8.30 -17.41
N LEU A 689 29.97 -7.46 -18.43
CA LEU A 689 29.45 -7.83 -19.74
C LEU A 689 30.51 -8.57 -20.57
N THR A 690 30.09 -9.58 -21.33
CA THR A 690 30.96 -10.25 -22.32
C THR A 690 31.08 -9.47 -23.63
N ASP A 691 30.15 -8.55 -23.88
CA ASP A 691 30.03 -7.78 -25.11
C ASP A 691 29.76 -6.30 -24.83
N HIS A 692 29.62 -5.51 -25.90
CA HIS A 692 29.31 -4.08 -25.83
C HIS A 692 27.87 -3.77 -26.23
N HIS A 693 26.97 -4.75 -26.15
CA HIS A 693 25.56 -4.58 -26.52
C HIS A 693 24.78 -3.80 -25.46
N TYR A 694 25.24 -3.79 -24.21
CA TYR A 694 24.62 -3.09 -23.09
C TYR A 694 25.61 -2.15 -22.41
N GLU A 695 25.11 -1.19 -21.65
CA GLU A 695 25.94 -0.36 -20.77
C GLU A 695 26.38 -1.13 -19.51
N GLU A 696 27.53 -0.76 -18.97
CA GLU A 696 28.06 -1.36 -17.74
C GLU A 696 27.07 -1.17 -16.59
N LEU A 697 26.83 -2.27 -15.86
CA LEU A 697 25.93 -2.26 -14.72
C LEU A 697 26.66 -1.82 -13.46
N GLY A 698 25.96 -1.05 -12.64
CA GLY A 698 26.39 -0.79 -11.27
C GLY A 698 26.30 -2.02 -10.39
N ASP A 699 27.12 -2.07 -9.35
CA ASP A 699 27.05 -3.11 -8.33
C ASP A 699 25.70 -3.06 -7.59
N ILE A 700 25.12 -4.23 -7.33
CA ILE A 700 23.87 -4.34 -6.56
C ILE A 700 24.19 -4.86 -5.16
N SER A 701 23.73 -4.14 -4.14
CA SER A 701 23.87 -4.55 -2.74
C SER A 701 22.62 -5.24 -2.21
N VAL A 702 22.76 -6.48 -1.77
CA VAL A 702 21.75 -7.23 -1.03
C VAL A 702 22.18 -7.29 0.45
N PRO A 703 21.37 -6.75 1.39
CA PRO A 703 21.80 -6.58 2.78
C PRO A 703 22.05 -7.90 3.50
N CYS A 704 21.21 -8.91 3.25
CA CYS A 704 21.42 -10.26 3.76
C CYS A 704 20.71 -11.30 2.90
N LEU A 705 21.25 -12.52 2.90
CA LEU A 705 20.61 -13.72 2.36
C LEU A 705 20.64 -14.81 3.44
N LEU A 706 19.47 -15.31 3.81
CA LEU A 706 19.26 -16.32 4.84
C LEU A 706 18.55 -17.50 4.23
N ARG A 707 19.00 -18.72 4.53
CA ARG A 707 18.38 -19.95 4.00
C ARG A 707 16.91 -20.13 4.45
N GLU A 708 16.56 -19.61 5.62
CA GLU A 708 15.23 -19.75 6.24
C GLU A 708 14.21 -18.67 5.82
N ARG A 709 14.65 -17.63 5.08
CA ARG A 709 13.78 -16.55 4.59
C ARG A 709 13.48 -16.71 3.10
N PRO A 710 12.39 -16.09 2.59
CA PRO A 710 12.16 -16.03 1.15
C PRO A 710 13.36 -15.39 0.44
N SER A 711 13.72 -15.98 -0.69
CA SER A 711 14.89 -15.59 -1.48
C SER A 711 14.83 -14.12 -1.89
N ALA A 712 15.94 -13.41 -1.76
CA ALA A 712 16.00 -12.00 -2.10
C ALA A 712 15.75 -11.81 -3.61
N ILE A 713 14.79 -10.95 -3.96
CA ILE A 713 14.53 -10.57 -5.35
C ILE A 713 15.50 -9.43 -5.71
N VAL A 714 16.33 -9.68 -6.72
CA VAL A 714 17.28 -8.73 -7.28
C VAL A 714 16.71 -8.20 -8.59
N GLN A 715 16.54 -6.88 -8.67
CA GLN A 715 16.13 -6.20 -9.89
C GLN A 715 17.36 -5.69 -10.64
N LEU A 716 17.53 -6.16 -11.87
CA LEU A 716 18.69 -5.91 -12.69
C LEU A 716 18.25 -5.04 -13.87
N THR A 717 18.61 -3.75 -13.81
CA THR A 717 18.23 -2.74 -14.82
C THR A 717 19.32 -2.62 -15.87
N LEU A 718 18.98 -3.03 -17.09
CA LEU A 718 19.87 -3.09 -18.25
C LEU A 718 19.58 -1.94 -19.21
N LYS A 719 20.63 -1.28 -19.72
CA LYS A 719 20.54 -0.28 -20.79
C LYS A 719 21.11 -0.83 -22.09
N PRO A 720 20.30 -1.38 -23.00
CA PRO A 720 20.78 -1.86 -24.29
C PRO A 720 21.22 -0.69 -25.17
N ARG A 721 22.43 -0.80 -25.73
CA ARG A 721 22.90 -0.05 -26.90
C ARG A 721 22.45 -0.72 -28.19
N LYS A 722 22.36 -2.04 -28.17
CA LYS A 722 21.83 -2.86 -29.25
C LYS A 722 20.89 -3.92 -28.67
N PRO A 723 19.73 -4.20 -29.31
CA PRO A 723 18.75 -5.17 -28.83
C PRO A 723 19.13 -6.62 -29.15
N TYR A 724 20.34 -7.03 -28.77
CA TYR A 724 20.84 -8.38 -28.97
C TYR A 724 20.89 -9.16 -27.65
N PRO A 725 20.76 -10.50 -27.69
CA PRO A 725 20.97 -11.32 -26.50
C PRO A 725 22.41 -11.20 -26.01
N THR A 726 22.60 -11.19 -24.69
CA THR A 726 23.92 -11.06 -24.06
C THR A 726 24.08 -12.03 -22.89
N SER A 727 25.31 -12.19 -22.41
CA SER A 727 25.64 -12.95 -21.22
C SER A 727 26.42 -12.09 -20.24
N LEU A 728 25.95 -12.05 -19.00
CA LEU A 728 26.53 -11.29 -17.90
C LEU A 728 27.30 -12.25 -16.98
N HIS A 729 28.59 -12.01 -16.80
CA HIS A 729 29.35 -12.67 -15.75
C HIS A 729 29.02 -12.02 -14.41
N ALA A 730 28.58 -12.81 -13.45
CA ALA A 730 28.20 -12.34 -12.12
C ALA A 730 29.21 -12.84 -11.08
N SER A 731 29.62 -11.96 -10.19
CA SER A 731 30.45 -12.28 -9.02
C SER A 731 29.83 -11.67 -7.78
N ALA A 732 30.06 -12.29 -6.63
CA ALA A 732 29.50 -11.85 -5.37
C ALA A 732 30.61 -11.72 -4.33
N ILE A 733 30.65 -10.58 -3.65
CA ILE A 733 31.45 -10.35 -2.46
C ILE A 733 30.49 -10.31 -1.28
N PHE A 734 30.70 -11.11 -0.26
CA PHE A 734 29.80 -11.16 0.90
C PHE A 734 30.58 -11.39 2.19
N THR A 735 29.96 -11.07 3.32
CA THR A 735 30.57 -11.26 4.65
C THR A 735 29.84 -12.38 5.39
N SER A 736 30.60 -13.33 5.93
CA SER A 736 30.05 -14.40 6.79
C SER A 736 29.85 -13.89 8.23
N PRO A 737 29.12 -14.61 9.09
CA PRO A 737 28.89 -14.20 10.48
C PRO A 737 30.19 -14.03 11.28
N ASP A 738 31.23 -14.76 10.88
CA ASP A 738 32.58 -14.71 11.47
C ASP A 738 33.36 -13.43 11.10
N GLY A 739 32.73 -12.47 10.42
CA GLY A 739 33.33 -11.19 10.03
C GLY A 739 34.31 -11.26 8.85
N HIS A 740 34.46 -12.43 8.22
CA HIS A 740 35.33 -12.61 7.05
C HIS A 740 34.60 -12.27 5.76
N THR A 741 35.28 -11.55 4.86
CA THR A 741 34.78 -11.25 3.52
C THR A 741 35.21 -12.33 2.52
N TRP A 742 34.25 -12.89 1.82
CA TRP A 742 34.40 -13.94 0.83
C TRP A 742 34.06 -13.40 -0.56
N HIS A 743 34.70 -13.97 -1.57
CA HIS A 743 34.42 -13.69 -2.98
C HIS A 743 34.09 -15.00 -3.69
N THR A 744 33.00 -15.01 -4.45
CA THR A 744 32.58 -16.17 -5.25
C THR A 744 32.14 -15.73 -6.65
N THR A 745 32.30 -16.61 -7.62
CA THR A 745 31.76 -16.46 -8.97
C THR A 745 30.41 -17.15 -9.05
N LEU A 746 29.40 -16.43 -9.55
CA LEU A 746 28.06 -16.96 -9.77
C LEU A 746 27.93 -17.51 -11.20
N PRO A 747 26.91 -18.34 -11.48
CA PRO A 747 26.61 -18.75 -12.84
C PRO A 747 26.31 -17.55 -13.74
N ASP A 748 26.74 -17.64 -14.99
CA ASP A 748 26.51 -16.60 -15.98
C ASP A 748 25.02 -16.38 -16.22
N ILE A 749 24.61 -15.11 -16.23
CA ILE A 749 23.22 -14.72 -16.45
C ILE A 749 23.04 -14.47 -17.94
N HIS A 750 22.27 -15.32 -18.60
CA HIS A 750 21.94 -15.16 -20.02
C HIS A 750 20.66 -14.33 -20.19
N VAL A 751 20.79 -13.17 -20.84
CA VAL A 751 19.66 -12.34 -21.24
C VAL A 751 19.19 -12.83 -22.60
N SER A 752 18.06 -13.53 -22.60
CA SER A 752 17.46 -14.07 -23.82
C SER A 752 16.75 -12.99 -24.64
N PHE A 753 16.67 -13.20 -25.96
CA PHE A 753 16.04 -12.22 -26.87
C PHE A 753 14.59 -11.87 -26.48
N GLN A 754 13.78 -12.86 -26.08
CA GLN A 754 12.40 -12.64 -25.64
C GLN A 754 12.25 -11.76 -24.39
N GLN A 755 13.28 -11.66 -23.55
CA GLN A 755 13.26 -10.82 -22.35
C GLN A 755 13.52 -9.34 -22.67
N THR A 756 13.89 -9.02 -23.91
CA THR A 756 14.08 -7.64 -24.38
C THR A 756 12.80 -7.02 -24.93
N PHE A 757 11.73 -7.81 -25.07
CA PHE A 757 10.46 -7.35 -25.64
C PHE A 757 9.72 -6.46 -24.64
N LEU A 758 9.47 -5.22 -25.04
CA LEU A 758 8.63 -4.30 -24.31
C LEU A 758 7.35 -3.97 -25.10
N PRO A 759 6.22 -3.72 -24.42
CA PRO A 759 5.05 -3.15 -25.06
C PRO A 759 5.40 -1.77 -25.61
N LEU A 760 4.65 -1.32 -26.62
CA LEU A 760 4.85 0.00 -27.20
C LEU A 760 4.77 1.08 -26.09
N PRO A 761 5.80 1.93 -25.91
CA PRO A 761 5.73 3.02 -24.93
C PRO A 761 4.80 4.10 -25.47
N VAL A 762 3.54 4.09 -25.02
CA VAL A 762 2.50 5.01 -25.48
C VAL A 762 2.24 6.11 -24.44
N PRO A 763 2.09 7.38 -24.84
CA PRO A 763 1.57 8.42 -23.95
C PRO A 763 0.22 8.05 -23.35
N SER A 764 -0.02 8.39 -22.08
CA SER A 764 -1.24 8.04 -21.33
C SER A 764 -2.55 8.60 -21.90
N ASN A 765 -2.48 9.51 -22.87
CA ASN A 765 -3.61 10.13 -23.55
C ASN A 765 -3.96 9.47 -24.90
N TRP A 766 -3.27 8.40 -25.32
CA TRP A 766 -3.57 7.70 -26.56
C TRP A 766 -4.50 6.51 -26.32
N GLY A 767 -5.66 6.52 -26.99
CA GLY A 767 -6.54 5.35 -27.07
C GLY A 767 -6.06 4.32 -28.10
N ARG A 768 -6.80 3.21 -28.22
CA ARG A 768 -6.50 2.11 -29.18
C ARG A 768 -6.32 2.58 -30.64
N GLY A 769 -7.03 3.64 -31.04
CA GLY A 769 -6.91 4.21 -32.39
C GLY A 769 -5.54 4.80 -32.70
N GLY A 770 -4.88 5.43 -31.71
CA GLY A 770 -3.54 6.02 -31.89
C GLY A 770 -2.44 4.98 -31.97
N THR A 771 -2.53 3.91 -31.18
CA THR A 771 -1.58 2.78 -31.25
C THR A 771 -1.65 2.06 -32.60
N LEU A 772 -2.86 1.87 -33.14
CA LEU A 772 -3.08 1.31 -34.48
C LEU A 772 -2.55 2.22 -35.59
N SER A 773 -2.72 3.54 -35.48
CA SER A 773 -2.23 4.50 -36.46
C SER A 773 -0.70 4.48 -36.57
N VAL A 774 0.00 4.33 -35.43
CA VAL A 774 1.45 4.19 -35.37
C VAL A 774 1.91 2.86 -35.93
N PHE A 775 1.20 1.76 -35.65
CA PHE A 775 1.52 0.44 -36.20
C PHE A 775 1.49 0.43 -37.72
N GLU A 776 0.38 0.85 -38.34
CA GLU A 776 0.28 0.87 -39.81
C GLU A 776 1.29 1.85 -40.43
N GLY A 777 1.50 2.99 -39.78
CA GLY A 777 2.48 3.96 -40.24
C GLY A 777 3.92 3.42 -40.24
N LEU A 778 4.33 2.69 -39.21
CA LEU A 778 5.64 2.05 -39.14
C LEU A 778 5.74 0.89 -40.14
N TRP A 779 4.66 0.12 -40.31
CA TRP A 779 4.59 -0.97 -41.28
C TRP A 779 4.84 -0.48 -42.71
N ASP A 780 4.12 0.55 -43.14
CA ASP A 780 4.26 1.12 -44.49
C ASP A 780 5.64 1.74 -44.72
N GLU A 781 6.24 2.33 -43.68
CA GLU A 781 7.58 2.92 -43.75
C GLU A 781 8.66 1.85 -43.94
N ILE A 782 8.61 0.78 -43.16
CA ILE A 782 9.53 -0.37 -43.30
C ILE A 782 9.34 -1.07 -44.66
N CYS A 783 8.11 -1.10 -45.17
CA CYS A 783 7.81 -1.64 -46.51
C CYS A 783 8.32 -0.73 -47.65
N SER A 784 8.61 0.55 -47.40
CA SER A 784 9.02 1.53 -48.41
C SER A 784 10.53 1.52 -48.77
N GLU A 785 11.25 0.47 -48.37
CA GLU A 785 12.69 0.22 -48.60
C GLU A 785 13.61 1.36 -48.12
N SER A 786 13.85 1.43 -46.80
CA SER A 786 14.96 2.18 -46.20
C SER A 786 16.11 1.23 -45.82
N GLY A 787 17.36 1.68 -45.85
CA GLY A 787 18.55 0.80 -45.94
C GLY A 787 18.70 -0.32 -44.91
N ASP A 788 18.23 -0.14 -43.66
CA ASP A 788 18.36 -1.15 -42.60
C ASP A 788 17.06 -1.94 -42.33
N SER A 789 15.96 -1.55 -42.97
CA SER A 789 14.64 -2.14 -42.76
C SER A 789 14.43 -3.39 -43.62
N ALA A 790 13.87 -4.45 -43.03
CA ALA A 790 13.72 -5.73 -43.71
C ALA A 790 12.35 -6.37 -43.43
N MET A 791 11.87 -7.09 -44.45
CA MET A 791 10.63 -7.87 -44.41
C MET A 791 10.96 -9.36 -44.48
N SER A 792 10.24 -10.18 -43.72
CA SER A 792 10.35 -11.64 -43.75
C SER A 792 8.98 -12.28 -43.61
N LEU A 793 8.83 -13.49 -44.11
CA LEU A 793 7.64 -14.32 -43.93
C LEU A 793 8.04 -15.60 -43.22
N PHE A 794 7.36 -15.91 -42.11
CA PHE A 794 7.48 -17.18 -41.40
C PHE A 794 6.15 -17.94 -41.49
N CYS A 795 6.20 -19.19 -41.96
CA CYS A 795 5.02 -20.04 -42.14
C CYS A 795 5.13 -21.27 -41.25
N CYS A 796 4.06 -21.63 -40.55
CA CYS A 796 3.98 -22.87 -39.78
C CYS A 796 2.59 -23.49 -39.83
N GLN A 797 2.50 -24.81 -39.64
CA GLN A 797 1.24 -25.54 -39.60
C GLN A 797 0.70 -25.53 -38.17
N LEU A 798 -0.22 -24.61 -37.86
CA LEU A 798 -0.90 -24.52 -36.57
C LEU A 798 -2.41 -24.53 -36.76
N LYS A 799 -3.13 -25.25 -35.89
CA LYS A 799 -4.59 -25.18 -35.83
C LYS A 799 -5.03 -23.87 -35.18
N GLU A 800 -6.21 -23.37 -35.56
CA GLU A 800 -6.78 -22.11 -35.04
C GLU A 800 -6.83 -22.04 -33.50
N ALA A 801 -7.18 -23.14 -32.84
CA ALA A 801 -7.19 -23.22 -31.37
C ALA A 801 -5.79 -23.04 -30.76
N ALA A 802 -4.75 -23.63 -31.37
CA ALA A 802 -3.37 -23.51 -30.91
C ALA A 802 -2.81 -22.09 -31.16
N LEU A 803 -3.23 -21.45 -32.26
CA LEU A 803 -2.90 -20.06 -32.55
C LEU A 803 -3.46 -19.11 -31.48
N ASN A 804 -4.72 -19.28 -31.07
CA ASN A 804 -5.32 -18.46 -30.01
C ASN A 804 -4.58 -18.64 -28.68
N THR A 805 -4.24 -19.88 -28.31
CA THR A 805 -3.44 -20.15 -27.10
C THR A 805 -2.03 -19.55 -27.19
N LEU A 806 -1.42 -19.52 -28.39
CA LEU A 806 -0.12 -18.89 -28.61
C LEU A 806 -0.20 -17.37 -28.39
N VAL A 807 -1.23 -16.74 -28.96
CA VAL A 807 -1.47 -15.29 -28.82
C VAL A 807 -1.71 -14.94 -27.35
N GLU A 808 -2.58 -15.66 -26.65
CA GLU A 808 -2.87 -15.43 -25.23
C GLU A 808 -1.63 -15.55 -24.35
N LYS A 809 -0.77 -16.55 -24.61
CA LYS A 809 0.39 -16.85 -23.76
C LYS A 809 1.61 -15.98 -24.05
N HIS A 810 1.84 -15.64 -25.32
CA HIS A 810 3.10 -15.01 -25.76
C HIS A 810 2.94 -13.59 -26.31
N PHE A 811 1.78 -13.23 -26.88
CA PHE A 811 1.60 -11.95 -27.60
C PHE A 811 0.58 -11.00 -26.97
N LEU A 812 -0.23 -11.45 -26.01
CA LEU A 812 -1.26 -10.64 -25.34
C LEU A 812 -0.77 -9.26 -24.84
N PRO A 813 0.39 -9.13 -24.16
CA PRO A 813 0.87 -7.80 -23.72
C PRO A 813 1.39 -6.91 -24.86
N PHE A 814 1.58 -7.46 -26.07
CA PHE A 814 2.14 -6.77 -27.23
C PHE A 814 1.10 -6.59 -28.37
N LEU A 815 -0.16 -6.98 -28.12
CA LEU A 815 -1.22 -7.00 -29.10
C LEU A 815 -1.82 -5.59 -29.30
N ILE A 816 -1.89 -5.13 -30.55
CA ILE A 816 -2.45 -3.83 -30.92
C ILE A 816 -3.87 -3.97 -31.48
N SER A 817 -4.15 -5.06 -32.19
CA SER A 817 -5.51 -5.42 -32.60
C SER A 817 -6.34 -5.88 -31.40
N GLY A 818 -7.66 -5.61 -31.38
CA GLY A 818 -8.53 -6.18 -30.34
C GLY A 818 -8.53 -7.71 -30.39
N ALA A 819 -8.58 -8.39 -29.23
CA ALA A 819 -8.58 -9.85 -29.14
C ALA A 819 -9.75 -10.55 -29.86
N SER A 820 -10.76 -9.78 -30.30
CA SER A 820 -11.94 -10.25 -31.04
C SER A 820 -11.81 -10.17 -32.57
N HIS A 821 -10.71 -9.63 -33.12
CA HIS A 821 -10.47 -9.61 -34.57
C HIS A 821 -10.07 -11.01 -35.05
N LYS A 822 -10.96 -11.67 -35.81
CA LYS A 822 -10.78 -13.07 -36.26
C LYS A 822 -9.92 -13.24 -37.50
N GLU A 823 -9.62 -12.18 -38.24
CA GLU A 823 -8.96 -12.27 -39.55
C GLU A 823 -7.45 -12.07 -39.49
N GLU A 824 -6.96 -11.14 -38.66
CA GLU A 824 -5.54 -10.78 -38.58
C GLU A 824 -5.18 -10.22 -37.19
N PHE A 825 -4.13 -10.78 -36.56
CA PHE A 825 -3.55 -10.26 -35.33
C PHE A 825 -2.36 -9.35 -35.62
N LYS A 826 -2.36 -8.16 -35.03
CA LYS A 826 -1.29 -7.15 -35.16
C LYS A 826 -0.52 -7.06 -33.84
N VAL A 827 0.75 -7.44 -33.87
CA VAL A 827 1.63 -7.49 -32.70
C VAL A 827 2.85 -6.60 -32.94
N LEU A 828 3.26 -5.82 -31.95
CA LEU A 828 4.45 -4.96 -32.03
C LEU A 828 5.35 -5.18 -30.82
N PHE A 829 6.59 -5.57 -31.07
CA PHE A 829 7.65 -5.59 -30.08
C PHE A 829 8.48 -4.32 -30.18
N PHE A 830 8.51 -3.57 -29.09
CA PHE A 830 9.45 -2.48 -28.93
C PHE A 830 10.75 -3.04 -28.32
N LEU A 831 11.87 -2.73 -28.97
CA LEU A 831 13.20 -3.18 -28.62
C LEU A 831 14.10 -1.96 -28.36
N PRO A 832 14.40 -1.64 -27.09
CA PRO A 832 15.24 -0.50 -26.77
C PRO A 832 16.64 -0.64 -27.41
N PRO A 833 17.25 0.47 -27.90
CA PRO A 833 16.84 1.85 -27.65
C PRO A 833 15.79 2.41 -28.63
N ARG A 834 15.70 1.91 -29.88
CA ARG A 834 14.82 2.47 -30.92
C ARG A 834 14.37 1.47 -31.99
N SER A 835 14.57 0.17 -31.78
CA SER A 835 14.24 -0.86 -32.78
C SER A 835 12.83 -1.39 -32.60
N HIS A 836 12.22 -1.85 -33.69
CA HIS A 836 10.85 -2.33 -33.73
C HIS A 836 10.75 -3.62 -34.54
N ILE A 837 9.94 -4.55 -34.07
CA ILE A 837 9.51 -5.72 -34.83
C ILE A 837 7.99 -5.72 -34.86
N LEU A 838 7.42 -5.63 -36.05
CA LEU A 838 5.99 -5.70 -36.27
C LEU A 838 5.64 -7.06 -36.87
N LEU A 839 4.55 -7.66 -36.39
CA LEU A 839 4.01 -8.90 -36.89
C LEU A 839 2.56 -8.71 -37.32
N LYS A 840 2.25 -9.17 -38.53
CA LYS A 840 0.88 -9.38 -39.02
C LYS A 840 0.67 -10.88 -39.14
N VAL A 841 -0.14 -11.45 -38.24
CA VAL A 841 -0.39 -12.89 -38.14
C VAL A 841 -1.78 -13.19 -38.69
N SER A 842 -1.85 -14.01 -39.73
CA SER A 842 -3.10 -14.41 -40.38
C SER A 842 -3.14 -15.92 -40.59
N SER A 843 -4.34 -16.50 -40.57
CA SER A 843 -4.56 -17.92 -40.85
C SER A 843 -5.08 -18.06 -42.28
N GLU A 844 -4.28 -18.65 -43.17
CA GLU A 844 -4.69 -19.01 -44.54
C GLU A 844 -4.87 -20.53 -44.64
N GLU A 845 -5.62 -20.99 -45.65
CA GLU A 845 -6.29 -22.31 -45.76
C GLU A 845 -5.61 -23.53 -45.08
N ASP A 846 -4.28 -23.68 -45.14
CA ASP A 846 -3.52 -24.79 -44.53
C ASP A 846 -2.31 -24.36 -43.66
N ALA A 847 -2.06 -23.06 -43.46
CA ALA A 847 -0.90 -22.56 -42.71
C ALA A 847 -1.13 -21.19 -42.06
N VAL A 848 -0.47 -20.95 -40.94
CA VAL A 848 -0.43 -19.63 -40.30
C VAL A 848 0.75 -18.85 -40.87
N HIS A 849 0.47 -17.64 -41.37
CA HIS A 849 1.45 -16.71 -41.91
C HIS A 849 1.80 -15.63 -40.89
N PHE A 850 3.08 -15.55 -40.53
CA PHE A 850 3.67 -14.48 -39.75
C PHE A 850 4.44 -13.56 -40.69
N ASN A 851 3.80 -12.48 -41.12
CA ASN A 851 4.48 -11.41 -41.84
C ASN A 851 5.27 -10.59 -40.82
N ILE A 852 6.58 -10.47 -41.00
CA ILE A 852 7.50 -9.78 -40.10
C ILE A 852 8.05 -8.55 -40.80
N ALA A 853 7.94 -7.40 -40.16
CA ALA A 853 8.57 -6.15 -40.57
C ALA A 853 9.50 -5.67 -39.44
N THR A 854 10.75 -5.33 -39.76
CA THR A 854 11.68 -4.76 -38.77
C THR A 854 12.51 -3.63 -39.36
N ASP A 855 12.90 -2.69 -38.52
CA ASP A 855 13.82 -1.60 -38.85
C ASP A 855 15.30 -2.00 -38.75
N ASN A 856 15.62 -3.22 -38.29
CA ASN A 856 16.97 -3.76 -38.26
C ASN A 856 16.99 -5.22 -38.74
N TRP A 857 17.55 -5.44 -39.94
CA TRP A 857 17.63 -6.76 -40.57
C TRP A 857 18.33 -7.84 -39.73
N GLU A 858 19.30 -7.49 -38.87
CA GLU A 858 20.04 -8.46 -38.05
C GLU A 858 19.12 -9.20 -37.04
N LEU A 859 18.00 -8.56 -36.66
CA LEU A 859 17.01 -9.12 -35.75
C LEU A 859 16.18 -10.26 -36.36
N LEU A 860 16.14 -10.36 -37.70
CA LEU A 860 15.37 -11.40 -38.39
C LEU A 860 15.82 -12.81 -38.01
N SER A 861 17.12 -13.02 -37.78
CA SER A 861 17.67 -14.31 -37.37
C SER A 861 17.19 -14.72 -35.97
N HIS A 862 17.11 -13.75 -35.05
CA HIS A 862 16.69 -13.94 -33.66
C HIS A 862 15.20 -14.16 -33.54
N ILE A 863 14.38 -13.37 -34.25
CA ILE A 863 12.92 -13.54 -34.25
C ILE A 863 12.52 -14.87 -34.92
N ASN A 864 13.18 -15.28 -36.00
CA ASN A 864 12.91 -16.59 -36.61
C ASN A 864 13.23 -17.73 -35.64
N SER A 865 14.34 -17.66 -34.91
CA SER A 865 14.70 -18.66 -33.90
C SER A 865 13.70 -18.69 -32.74
N TYR A 866 13.19 -17.53 -32.34
CA TYR A 866 12.15 -17.41 -31.32
C TYR A 866 10.81 -17.99 -31.79
N LEU A 867 10.35 -17.63 -32.98
CA LEU A 867 9.11 -18.14 -33.58
C LEU A 867 9.16 -19.67 -33.71
N LEU A 868 10.26 -20.23 -34.24
CA LEU A 868 10.47 -21.68 -34.30
C LEU A 868 10.31 -22.37 -32.94
N LYS A 869 10.88 -21.77 -31.88
CA LYS A 869 10.82 -22.35 -30.52
C LYS A 869 9.41 -22.34 -29.95
N ILE A 870 8.65 -21.26 -30.12
CA ILE A 870 7.29 -21.16 -29.57
C ILE A 870 6.30 -22.02 -30.37
N THR A 871 6.51 -22.19 -31.67
CA THR A 871 5.63 -23.02 -32.51
C THR A 871 5.93 -24.52 -32.34
N SER A 872 7.20 -24.91 -32.16
CA SER A 872 7.55 -26.32 -31.90
C SER A 872 7.07 -26.83 -30.55
N LEU A 873 7.07 -25.98 -29.50
CA LEU A 873 6.57 -26.33 -28.17
C LEU A 873 5.05 -26.61 -28.13
N GLN A 874 4.30 -26.11 -29.11
CA GLN A 874 2.86 -26.37 -29.22
C GLN A 874 2.53 -27.64 -30.01
N GLU A 875 3.41 -28.09 -30.90
CA GLU A 875 3.28 -29.39 -31.58
C GLU A 875 3.45 -30.54 -30.57
N ASP A 876 4.39 -30.43 -29.62
CA ASP A 876 4.64 -31.44 -28.57
C ASP A 876 3.56 -31.49 -27.47
N ALA A 877 2.80 -30.40 -27.26
CA ALA A 877 1.74 -30.36 -26.25
C ALA A 877 0.44 -31.07 -26.68
N LEU A 878 0.37 -31.52 -27.94
CA LEU A 878 -0.78 -32.18 -28.55
C LEU A 878 -0.45 -33.60 -29.09
N SER A 879 0.75 -34.12 -28.81
CA SER A 879 1.15 -35.51 -29.11
C SER A 879 0.91 -36.46 -27.95
#